data_AF-A0A6L3APZ0-F1
#
_entry.id   AF-A0A6L3APZ0-F1
#
_cell.length_a   1.000
_cell.length_b   1.000
_cell.length_c   1.000
_cell.angle_alpha   90.00
_cell.angle_beta   90.00
_cell.angle_gamma   90.00
#
_symmetry.space_group_name_H-M   'P 1'
#
loop_
_entity.id
_entity.type
_entity.pdbx_description
1 polymer ?
#
loop_
_entity_poly.entity_id
_entity_poly.type
_entity_poly.pdbx_seq_one_letter_code
_entity_poly.pdbx_strand_id
1 'polypeptide(L)'
;MGNTHWYTMQADEVIRKLETNADTGLSHAEVKNRLEKYGHNQLEEKKGVSPFMLFLGQFNNFIVLILIAAAIVSGVLKEWDDALAIIAIVIINAIIGFIQEYRAEKSLAALQKLSAPFSRVTRDGEIHSIPSRDVVPGDIVLLDAGDYVPADGRLYSSYSLSAQEASLTGESTPVTKSAEPLPDPSLPIGDRKNMVFMGTSVTNGKAKCIVVTTGMHTELGKIASLIQGAGKEATPLQHKLEVFGRKLVYVCLGIVALVFFLEIWRKGPLLEAFLISVSLAVAAIPEGLPAIVTIALALGVQRMVRRHVLIRKLPSVETLGCANVICSDKTGTLTQNEMTIRKIFANGKTFDISGTGYAPIGDFSYRGIPLSETDHQTLRKVLEIGVLCNNAHLKKIDSAWKIIGDPTEGAIISAAAKADVCKEALEKKFPLISEIPFDSDRKKMSTMRSMPPEFLVFTKGAPDVIVKDCTKIYVEGNVRNLTEEDIRVILDKNNKMAGAALRVLGIAFKTLDHLPEKPTPDTIEKDMIFAGLVAMIDPPRPEVKDAVVTCHRACITTVMITGDHRNTARAIGEELGFLKENLKVIDGMELDTLSDETLEKEVPKIAVYARVSAEHKIRIVRAWKKQGAVVAMTGDGVNDAPAVKEASIGISMGITGTDVTKEASDIIITDDNFASIVAAVEEGRGIYDNIKKSIHYLLSCNAGEVLTMLFASLFNLPLPLFPIQILWINIATDGLPALALGVDTVDPHIMRRQARRSTAQIIDRSLGKLIVLQGFLITFSTLLAYLYVLYGFDAAFETFYNNWFNGKTAPYEFDGDIVRARTIAFCVMVISQLFQSFNCRNARRSLFAIGPFTNKKLLLAVGISLAMQVSIIYIPYFDTIFKVIPLEPGDWILIFGFSSLTFIIMEIIKLFMRRVEVPVGVAAAEVAKIAVDEVNSMYATIRKPIHYLLSCNAGEILAILFALVLKLPAPLFPLHILWISMVTNILPALALSADTAGSRAINLPDRGSAKRFMDKRFFALILLQSFLIAFSTLLAYLYVLYGGIPFLLAFYNDWFTDKVIPYGLDGDIAHARTIAFFVVVISQLFHSFNCRNATHSLLRIGVFTNKKLLLAIALSLAMQMSVIYIPYFHDIFKITLLGLEDWVAIFGFSSLTFILMEIIKCFIRKK
;
A
#
# COMPACT_ATOMS: atom_id res chain seq x y z
N MET A 1 -30.58 33.47 -21.90
CA MET A 1 -29.66 34.59 -21.58
C MET A 1 -28.32 34.54 -22.33
N GLY A 2 -28.09 33.60 -23.25
CA GLY A 2 -26.75 33.24 -23.78
C GLY A 2 -26.04 34.20 -24.76
N ASN A 3 -26.50 35.44 -24.93
CA ASN A 3 -25.85 36.43 -25.83
C ASN A 3 -25.67 37.82 -25.18
N THR A 4 -25.68 37.89 -23.85
CA THR A 4 -25.47 39.17 -23.16
C THR A 4 -23.99 39.39 -22.93
N HIS A 5 -23.42 40.42 -23.57
CA HIS A 5 -22.03 40.83 -23.38
C HIS A 5 -21.89 41.63 -22.08
N TRP A 6 -21.82 40.95 -20.93
CA TRP A 6 -21.73 41.59 -19.61
C TRP A 6 -20.51 42.53 -19.46
N TYR A 7 -19.42 42.23 -20.17
CA TYR A 7 -18.19 43.03 -20.17
C TYR A 7 -18.33 44.38 -20.88
N THR A 8 -19.34 44.59 -21.73
CA THR A 8 -19.57 45.89 -22.39
C THR A 8 -20.42 46.83 -21.54
N MET A 9 -21.02 46.33 -20.45
CA MET A 9 -21.92 47.08 -19.59
C MET A 9 -21.17 47.76 -18.43
N GLN A 10 -21.67 48.91 -18.02
CA GLN A 10 -21.31 49.56 -16.75
C GLN A 10 -21.81 48.70 -15.58
N ALA A 11 -21.07 48.68 -14.46
CA ALA A 11 -21.41 47.80 -13.34
C ALA A 11 -22.82 48.10 -12.76
N ASP A 12 -23.22 49.37 -12.70
CA ASP A 12 -24.55 49.80 -12.25
C ASP A 12 -25.70 49.34 -13.16
N GLU A 13 -25.41 49.12 -14.45
CA GLU A 13 -26.37 48.58 -15.41
C GLU A 13 -26.57 47.08 -15.19
N VAL A 14 -25.49 46.36 -14.89
CA VAL A 14 -25.53 44.94 -14.52
C VAL A 14 -26.31 44.72 -13.22
N ILE A 15 -26.11 45.59 -12.22
CA ILE A 15 -26.86 45.58 -10.94
C ILE A 15 -28.37 45.72 -11.18
N ARG A 16 -28.78 46.69 -12.01
CA ARG A 16 -30.19 46.90 -12.37
C ARG A 16 -30.77 45.72 -13.14
N LYS A 17 -30.01 45.17 -14.10
CA LYS A 17 -30.46 44.06 -14.94
C LYS A 17 -30.59 42.74 -14.19
N LEU A 18 -29.75 42.51 -13.18
CA LEU A 18 -29.80 41.34 -12.31
C LEU A 18 -30.62 41.57 -11.03
N GLU A 19 -31.26 42.73 -10.88
CA GLU A 19 -32.09 43.12 -9.73
C GLU A 19 -31.38 42.81 -8.40
N THR A 20 -30.14 43.27 -8.24
CA THR A 20 -29.32 43.05 -7.02
C THR A 20 -28.93 44.39 -6.38
N ASN A 21 -28.36 44.35 -5.17
CA ASN A 21 -27.88 45.53 -4.44
C ASN A 21 -26.37 45.39 -4.18
N ALA A 22 -25.58 46.42 -4.47
CA ALA A 22 -24.11 46.38 -4.35
C ALA A 22 -23.61 46.36 -2.90
N ASP A 23 -24.35 46.98 -1.98
CA ASP A 23 -23.97 47.15 -0.58
C ASP A 23 -24.56 46.07 0.31
N THR A 24 -25.83 45.72 0.11
CA THR A 24 -26.53 44.71 0.92
C THR A 24 -26.52 43.31 0.30
N GLY A 25 -26.25 43.17 -1.01
CA GLY A 25 -26.38 41.91 -1.71
C GLY A 25 -27.84 41.41 -1.84
N LEU A 26 -28.01 40.13 -2.17
CA LEU A 26 -29.32 39.49 -2.30
C LEU A 26 -29.90 39.09 -0.93
N SER A 27 -31.22 39.03 -0.84
CA SER A 27 -31.91 38.51 0.34
C SER A 27 -32.02 36.98 0.32
N HIS A 28 -32.10 36.35 1.50
CA HIS A 28 -32.26 34.89 1.59
C HIS A 28 -33.48 34.33 0.81
N ALA A 29 -34.58 35.08 0.75
CA ALA A 29 -35.77 34.67 0.01
C ALA A 29 -35.52 34.65 -1.51
N GLU A 30 -34.82 35.67 -2.02
CA GLU A 30 -34.51 35.80 -3.45
C GLU A 30 -33.50 34.76 -3.90
N VAL A 31 -32.49 34.45 -3.07
CA VAL A 31 -31.53 33.37 -3.33
C VAL A 31 -32.23 32.03 -3.54
N LYS A 32 -33.21 31.69 -2.69
CA LYS A 32 -33.97 30.44 -2.82
C LYS A 32 -34.72 30.37 -4.15
N ASN A 33 -35.36 31.47 -4.55
CA ASN A 33 -36.10 31.59 -5.80
C ASN A 33 -35.16 31.44 -7.03
N ARG A 34 -33.96 32.03 -6.94
CA ARG A 34 -32.94 31.93 -8.00
C ARG A 34 -32.31 30.54 -8.09
N LEU A 35 -32.13 29.84 -6.97
CA LEU A 35 -31.69 28.44 -6.98
C LEU A 35 -32.71 27.53 -7.67
N GLU A 36 -34.00 27.76 -7.48
CA GLU A 36 -35.06 27.02 -8.18
C GLU A 36 -35.07 27.33 -9.69
N LYS A 37 -34.81 28.59 -10.08
CA LYS A 37 -34.84 29.04 -11.48
C LYS A 37 -33.60 28.67 -12.29
N TYR A 38 -32.40 28.91 -11.75
CA TYR A 38 -31.12 28.74 -12.45
C TYR A 38 -30.42 27.42 -12.11
N GLY A 39 -30.90 26.72 -11.08
CA GLY A 39 -30.22 25.55 -10.53
C GLY A 39 -28.97 25.92 -9.73
N HIS A 40 -28.29 24.88 -9.24
CA HIS A 40 -27.05 25.05 -8.49
C HIS A 40 -25.87 25.42 -9.40
N ASN A 41 -24.92 26.17 -8.86
CA ASN A 41 -23.65 26.48 -9.52
C ASN A 41 -22.69 25.29 -9.50
N GLN A 42 -22.96 24.30 -10.35
CA GLN A 42 -22.13 23.11 -10.51
C GLN A 42 -22.09 22.69 -11.97
N LEU A 43 -20.97 22.13 -12.41
CA LEU A 43 -20.86 21.48 -13.71
C LEU A 43 -21.70 20.19 -13.67
N GLU A 44 -22.46 19.92 -14.72
CA GLU A 44 -23.22 18.67 -14.82
C GLU A 44 -22.24 17.50 -14.97
N GLU A 45 -22.16 16.64 -13.96
CA GLU A 45 -21.43 15.38 -14.11
C GLU A 45 -22.15 14.48 -15.11
N LYS A 46 -21.42 13.79 -15.99
CA LYS A 46 -21.97 12.71 -16.81
C LYS A 46 -22.72 11.74 -15.89
N LYS A 47 -23.98 11.46 -16.23
CA LYS A 47 -24.78 10.44 -15.53
C LYS A 47 -23.92 9.18 -15.39
N GLY A 48 -23.72 8.72 -14.15
CA GLY A 48 -23.06 7.45 -13.88
C GLY A 48 -23.73 6.32 -14.67
N VAL A 49 -23.02 5.20 -14.86
CA VAL A 49 -23.56 4.05 -15.56
C VAL A 49 -24.89 3.67 -14.90
N SER A 50 -25.95 3.54 -15.69
CA SER A 50 -27.25 3.18 -15.12
C SER A 50 -27.15 1.82 -14.42
N PRO A 51 -27.84 1.59 -13.29
CA PRO A 51 -27.84 0.29 -12.63
C PRO A 51 -28.20 -0.87 -13.60
N PHE A 52 -29.07 -0.60 -14.55
CA PHE A 52 -29.42 -1.56 -15.60
C PHE A 52 -28.25 -1.87 -16.56
N MET A 53 -27.48 -0.87 -16.97
CA MET A 53 -26.26 -1.10 -17.77
C MET A 53 -25.16 -1.78 -16.99
N LEU A 54 -25.01 -1.50 -15.69
CA LEU A 54 -24.08 -2.23 -14.81
C LEU A 54 -24.45 -3.71 -14.74
N PHE A 55 -25.75 -4.03 -14.64
CA PHE A 55 -26.23 -5.41 -14.67
C PHE A 55 -25.98 -6.09 -16.02
N LEU A 56 -26.29 -5.44 -17.15
CA LEU A 56 -25.98 -5.98 -18.47
C LEU A 56 -24.47 -6.14 -18.71
N GLY A 57 -23.65 -5.28 -18.13
CA GLY A 57 -22.19 -5.35 -18.17
C GLY A 57 -21.64 -6.66 -17.59
N GLN A 58 -22.33 -7.29 -16.65
CA GLN A 58 -21.90 -8.57 -16.06
C GLN A 58 -21.85 -9.71 -17.11
N PHE A 59 -22.68 -9.63 -18.15
CA PHE A 59 -22.73 -10.63 -19.23
C PHE A 59 -21.62 -10.46 -20.28
N ASN A 60 -20.92 -9.33 -20.30
CA ASN A 60 -19.77 -9.10 -21.19
C ASN A 60 -18.47 -9.77 -20.68
N ASN A 61 -18.51 -10.38 -19.49
CA ASN A 61 -17.37 -11.11 -18.96
C ASN A 61 -17.12 -12.38 -19.81
N PHE A 62 -15.87 -12.57 -20.24
CA PHE A 62 -15.43 -13.71 -21.05
C PHE A 62 -15.86 -15.08 -20.49
N ILE A 63 -15.83 -15.26 -19.16
CA ILE A 63 -16.23 -16.51 -18.50
C ILE A 63 -17.73 -16.73 -18.60
N VAL A 64 -18.50 -15.67 -18.38
CA VAL A 64 -19.97 -15.71 -18.50
C VAL A 64 -20.34 -16.06 -19.93
N LEU A 65 -19.63 -15.52 -20.93
CA LEU A 65 -19.80 -15.91 -22.33
C LEU A 65 -19.48 -17.39 -22.58
N ILE A 66 -18.43 -17.95 -21.96
CA ILE A 66 -18.13 -19.38 -22.04
C ILE A 66 -19.23 -20.22 -21.39
N LEU A 67 -19.74 -19.83 -20.23
CA LEU A 67 -20.84 -20.54 -19.55
C LEU A 67 -22.14 -20.48 -20.37
N ILE A 68 -22.46 -19.32 -20.96
CA ILE A 68 -23.60 -19.19 -21.87
C ILE A 68 -23.42 -20.11 -23.08
N ALA A 69 -22.22 -20.16 -23.68
CA ALA A 69 -21.93 -21.09 -24.77
C ALA A 69 -22.08 -22.55 -24.32
N ALA A 70 -21.65 -22.90 -23.11
CA ALA A 70 -21.80 -24.24 -22.54
C ALA A 70 -23.27 -24.63 -22.31
N ALA A 71 -24.08 -23.70 -21.80
CA ALA A 71 -25.51 -23.90 -21.64
C ALA A 71 -26.22 -24.11 -22.99
N ILE A 72 -25.84 -23.35 -24.03
CA ILE A 72 -26.37 -23.53 -25.39
C ILE A 72 -26.00 -24.91 -25.93
N VAL A 73 -24.74 -25.33 -25.80
CA VAL A 73 -24.28 -26.65 -26.26
C VAL A 73 -25.01 -27.79 -25.54
N SER A 74 -25.14 -27.70 -24.21
CA SER A 74 -25.87 -28.69 -23.40
C SER A 74 -27.36 -28.77 -23.79
N GLY A 75 -28.00 -27.61 -24.02
CA GLY A 75 -29.39 -27.55 -24.50
C GLY A 75 -29.58 -28.15 -25.89
N VAL A 76 -28.64 -27.92 -26.83
CA VAL A 76 -28.66 -28.53 -28.17
C VAL A 76 -28.54 -30.05 -28.09
N LEU A 77 -27.81 -30.58 -27.12
CA LEU A 77 -27.66 -32.01 -26.85
C LEU A 77 -28.84 -32.62 -26.08
N LYS A 78 -29.90 -31.83 -25.83
CA LYS A 78 -31.12 -32.19 -25.08
C LYS A 78 -30.89 -32.53 -23.61
N GLU A 79 -29.78 -32.08 -23.03
CA GLU A 79 -29.51 -32.16 -21.60
C GLU A 79 -30.06 -30.92 -20.90
N TRP A 80 -31.38 -30.81 -20.84
CA TRP A 80 -32.07 -29.62 -20.33
C TRP A 80 -31.75 -29.32 -18.87
N ASP A 81 -31.50 -30.34 -18.05
CA ASP A 81 -31.17 -30.19 -16.64
C ASP A 81 -29.84 -29.45 -16.43
N ASP A 82 -28.81 -29.83 -17.18
CA ASP A 82 -27.48 -29.20 -17.10
C ASP A 82 -27.49 -27.79 -17.73
N ALA A 83 -28.19 -27.61 -18.84
CA ALA A 83 -28.36 -26.30 -19.47
C ALA A 83 -29.05 -25.28 -18.54
N LEU A 84 -30.14 -25.70 -17.88
CA LEU A 84 -30.86 -24.84 -16.92
C LEU A 84 -30.02 -24.54 -15.68
N ALA A 85 -29.25 -25.51 -15.17
CA ALA A 85 -28.35 -25.30 -14.04
C ALA A 85 -27.26 -24.26 -14.36
N ILE A 86 -26.65 -24.32 -15.55
CA ILE A 86 -25.62 -23.35 -15.99
C ILE A 86 -26.23 -21.94 -16.16
N ILE A 87 -27.44 -21.83 -16.73
CA ILE A 87 -28.13 -20.54 -16.85
C ILE A 87 -28.42 -19.94 -15.47
N ALA A 88 -28.89 -20.75 -14.52
CA ALA A 88 -29.12 -20.31 -13.15
C ALA A 88 -27.83 -19.79 -12.49
N ILE A 89 -26.71 -20.51 -12.66
CA ILE A 89 -25.38 -20.08 -12.19
C ILE A 89 -25.00 -18.71 -12.78
N VAL A 90 -25.17 -18.53 -14.10
CA VAL A 90 -24.85 -17.27 -14.78
C VAL A 90 -25.68 -16.11 -14.24
N ILE A 91 -26.99 -16.31 -14.04
CA ILE A 91 -27.88 -15.27 -13.51
C ILE A 91 -27.51 -14.91 -12.07
N ILE A 92 -27.28 -15.91 -11.22
CA ILE A 92 -26.88 -15.69 -9.82
C ILE A 92 -25.55 -14.92 -9.76
N ASN A 93 -24.55 -15.32 -10.56
CA ASN A 93 -23.28 -14.63 -10.64
C ASN A 93 -23.45 -13.17 -11.11
N ALA A 94 -24.27 -12.94 -12.14
CA ALA A 94 -24.57 -11.58 -12.61
C ALA A 94 -25.28 -10.72 -11.55
N ILE A 95 -26.23 -11.27 -10.80
CA ILE A 95 -26.91 -10.54 -9.71
C ILE A 95 -25.91 -10.20 -8.60
N ILE A 96 -25.10 -11.16 -8.16
CA ILE A 96 -24.15 -10.92 -7.07
C ILE A 96 -23.06 -9.95 -7.52
N GLY A 97 -22.50 -10.12 -8.71
CA GLY A 97 -21.54 -9.20 -9.34
C GLY A 97 -22.11 -7.78 -9.43
N PHE A 98 -23.34 -7.63 -9.92
CA PHE A 98 -24.04 -6.34 -9.95
C PHE A 98 -24.18 -5.72 -8.55
N ILE A 99 -24.63 -6.47 -7.54
CA ILE A 99 -24.78 -5.96 -6.17
C ILE A 99 -23.42 -5.50 -5.61
N GLN A 100 -22.37 -6.29 -5.82
CA GLN A 100 -21.02 -5.99 -5.35
C GLN A 100 -20.47 -4.72 -6.02
N GLU A 101 -20.57 -4.64 -7.34
CA GLU A 101 -20.09 -3.50 -8.12
C GLU A 101 -20.89 -2.23 -7.83
N TYR A 102 -22.22 -2.33 -7.78
CA TYR A 102 -23.10 -1.21 -7.46
C TYR A 102 -22.83 -0.63 -6.06
N ARG A 103 -22.64 -1.49 -5.04
CA ARG A 103 -22.29 -1.05 -3.68
C ARG A 103 -20.89 -0.41 -3.63
N ALA A 104 -19.95 -0.99 -4.36
CA ALA A 104 -18.59 -0.47 -4.46
C ALA A 104 -18.59 0.94 -5.09
N GLU A 105 -19.29 1.13 -6.22
CA GLU A 105 -19.42 2.43 -6.88
C GLU A 105 -20.15 3.46 -6.02
N LYS A 106 -21.27 3.09 -5.37
CA LYS A 106 -22.02 4.00 -4.50
C LYS A 106 -21.17 4.49 -3.32
N SER A 107 -20.34 3.60 -2.76
CA SER A 107 -19.44 3.93 -1.66
C SER A 107 -18.35 4.91 -2.10
N LEU A 108 -17.80 4.73 -3.30
CA LEU A 108 -16.85 5.69 -3.88
C LEU A 108 -17.50 7.05 -4.20
N ALA A 109 -18.70 7.05 -4.78
CA ALA A 109 -19.42 8.26 -5.15
C ALA A 109 -19.80 9.12 -3.93
N ALA A 110 -20.15 8.49 -2.79
CA ALA A 110 -20.43 9.22 -1.56
C ALA A 110 -19.20 9.97 -1.02
N LEU A 111 -18.00 9.45 -1.25
CA LEU A 111 -16.74 10.05 -0.77
C LEU A 111 -16.32 11.26 -1.60
N GLN A 112 -16.59 11.27 -2.92
CA GLN A 112 -16.26 12.40 -3.79
C GLN A 112 -17.04 13.68 -3.45
N LYS A 113 -18.20 13.56 -2.80
CA LYS A 113 -19.06 14.71 -2.41
C LYS A 113 -18.52 15.55 -1.25
N LEU A 114 -17.43 15.14 -0.60
CA LEU A 114 -16.87 15.80 0.59
C LEU A 114 -15.89 16.94 0.28
N SER A 115 -15.61 17.24 -0.99
CA SER A 115 -14.58 18.21 -1.44
C SER A 115 -15.14 19.53 -2.00
N ALA A 116 -16.38 19.90 -1.68
CA ALA A 116 -17.00 21.08 -2.29
C ALA A 116 -16.37 22.40 -1.77
N PRO A 117 -16.00 23.34 -2.66
CA PRO A 117 -15.42 24.63 -2.28
C PRO A 117 -16.46 25.58 -1.65
N PHE A 118 -15.98 26.58 -0.91
CA PHE A 118 -16.79 27.64 -0.30
C PHE A 118 -16.47 28.99 -0.96
N SER A 119 -17.42 29.92 -0.90
CA SER A 119 -17.36 31.27 -1.46
C SER A 119 -17.80 32.29 -0.42
N ARG A 120 -17.16 33.46 -0.43
CA ARG A 120 -17.59 34.60 0.37
C ARG A 120 -18.53 35.48 -0.42
N VAL A 121 -19.76 35.64 0.07
CA VAL A 121 -20.78 36.46 -0.57
C VAL A 121 -21.32 37.49 0.41
N THR A 122 -21.76 38.63 -0.11
CA THR A 122 -22.56 39.59 0.65
C THR A 122 -24.04 39.27 0.44
N ARG A 123 -24.77 38.99 1.52
CA ARG A 123 -26.22 38.76 1.54
C ARG A 123 -26.82 39.45 2.77
N ASP A 124 -27.99 40.07 2.61
CA ASP A 124 -28.67 40.83 3.68
C ASP A 124 -27.78 41.83 4.46
N GLY A 125 -26.75 42.40 3.81
CA GLY A 125 -25.81 43.36 4.42
C GLY A 125 -24.63 42.74 5.18
N GLU A 126 -24.57 41.42 5.31
CA GLU A 126 -23.51 40.71 6.02
C GLU A 126 -22.67 39.84 5.06
N ILE A 127 -21.43 39.55 5.47
CA ILE A 127 -20.53 38.65 4.72
C ILE A 127 -20.75 37.24 5.22
N HIS A 128 -21.21 36.36 4.33
CA HIS A 128 -21.40 34.95 4.59
C HIS A 128 -20.39 34.10 3.82
N SER A 129 -19.90 33.04 4.45
CA SER A 129 -19.17 31.96 3.78
C SER A 129 -20.15 30.83 3.47
N ILE A 130 -20.44 30.61 2.19
CA ILE A 130 -21.42 29.61 1.71
C ILE A 130 -20.76 28.59 0.78
N PRO A 131 -21.30 27.38 0.60
CA PRO A 131 -20.82 26.48 -0.45
C PRO A 131 -20.89 27.14 -1.83
N SER A 132 -19.84 27.05 -2.65
CA SER A 132 -19.81 27.67 -3.99
C SER A 132 -20.91 27.15 -4.92
N ARG A 133 -21.43 25.96 -4.62
CA ARG A 133 -22.61 25.35 -5.28
C ARG A 133 -23.88 26.19 -5.12
N ASP A 134 -23.99 26.97 -4.05
CA ASP A 134 -25.18 27.74 -3.69
C ASP A 134 -25.06 29.22 -4.11
N VAL A 135 -24.02 29.56 -4.86
CA VAL A 135 -23.87 30.86 -5.53
C VAL A 135 -24.86 30.92 -6.70
N VAL A 136 -25.56 32.05 -6.84
CA VAL A 136 -26.55 32.27 -7.90
C VAL A 136 -26.25 33.55 -8.70
N PRO A 137 -26.76 33.68 -9.94
CA PRO A 137 -26.66 34.93 -10.68
C PRO A 137 -27.21 36.11 -9.86
N GLY A 138 -26.43 37.18 -9.76
CA GLY A 138 -26.70 38.39 -8.97
C GLY A 138 -26.12 38.41 -7.56
N ASP A 139 -25.53 37.31 -7.07
CA ASP A 139 -24.74 37.37 -5.83
C ASP A 139 -23.55 38.33 -5.98
N ILE A 140 -23.21 39.03 -4.90
CA ILE A 140 -21.99 39.82 -4.80
C ILE A 140 -20.92 38.96 -4.13
N VAL A 141 -19.93 38.54 -4.90
CA VAL A 141 -18.81 37.71 -4.43
C VAL A 141 -17.63 38.61 -4.08
N LEU A 142 -17.02 38.33 -2.93
CA LEU A 142 -15.81 38.98 -2.44
C LEU A 142 -14.61 38.11 -2.81
N LEU A 143 -13.69 38.67 -3.58
CA LEU A 143 -12.50 38.01 -4.07
C LEU A 143 -11.26 38.64 -3.44
N ASP A 144 -10.36 37.82 -2.93
CA ASP A 144 -9.05 38.19 -2.39
C ASP A 144 -7.97 37.31 -3.00
N ALA A 145 -6.71 37.70 -2.86
CA ALA A 145 -5.59 36.93 -3.39
C ALA A 145 -5.61 35.49 -2.84
N GLY A 146 -5.64 34.51 -3.73
CA GLY A 146 -5.74 33.08 -3.43
C GLY A 146 -7.14 32.48 -3.55
N ASP A 147 -8.19 33.30 -3.66
CA ASP A 147 -9.56 32.81 -3.83
C ASP A 147 -9.76 32.23 -5.24
N TYR A 148 -10.57 31.18 -5.30
CA TYR A 148 -11.14 30.75 -6.57
C TYR A 148 -12.31 31.63 -6.97
N VAL A 149 -12.43 31.88 -8.26
CA VAL A 149 -13.61 32.52 -8.79
C VAL A 149 -14.72 31.45 -8.90
N PRO A 150 -15.80 31.56 -8.12
CA PRO A 150 -16.76 30.46 -7.99
C PRO A 150 -17.71 30.34 -9.18
N ALA A 151 -17.92 31.44 -9.91
CA ALA A 151 -18.82 31.58 -11.04
C ALA A 151 -18.32 32.74 -11.90
N ASP A 152 -18.72 32.80 -13.18
CA ASP A 152 -18.34 33.95 -14.02
C ASP A 152 -19.00 35.21 -13.46
N GLY A 153 -18.19 36.26 -13.27
CA GLY A 153 -18.62 37.49 -12.61
C GLY A 153 -18.10 38.73 -13.31
N ARG A 154 -18.91 39.79 -13.28
CA ARG A 154 -18.54 41.14 -13.71
C ARG A 154 -17.96 41.90 -12.54
N LEU A 155 -16.76 42.46 -12.68
CA LEU A 155 -16.12 43.23 -11.61
C LEU A 155 -16.91 44.52 -11.30
N TYR A 156 -17.20 44.77 -10.04
CA TYR A 156 -17.80 45.99 -9.54
C TYR A 156 -16.74 46.94 -8.99
N SER A 157 -15.77 46.41 -8.24
CA SER A 157 -14.60 47.15 -7.78
C SER A 157 -13.37 46.25 -7.74
N SER A 158 -12.19 46.83 -8.00
CA SER A 158 -10.92 46.11 -8.03
C SER A 158 -9.77 46.98 -7.51
N TYR A 159 -8.92 46.42 -6.64
CA TYR A 159 -7.72 47.07 -6.11
C TYR A 159 -6.51 46.21 -6.45
N SER A 160 -5.72 46.63 -7.44
CA SER A 160 -4.53 45.92 -7.95
C SER A 160 -4.79 44.43 -8.24
N LEU A 161 -5.98 44.12 -8.76
CA LEU A 161 -6.44 42.74 -8.97
C LEU A 161 -5.71 42.13 -10.18
N SER A 162 -5.17 40.93 -9.98
CA SER A 162 -4.68 40.06 -11.06
C SER A 162 -5.27 38.67 -10.89
N ALA A 163 -5.65 38.04 -12.00
CA ALA A 163 -6.19 36.68 -12.02
C ALA A 163 -5.35 35.76 -12.92
N GLN A 164 -5.18 34.51 -12.51
CA GLN A 164 -4.55 33.45 -13.29
C GLN A 164 -5.61 32.73 -14.11
N GLU A 165 -5.57 32.90 -15.43
CA GLU A 165 -6.60 32.40 -16.35
C GLU A 165 -6.09 31.30 -17.28
N ALA A 166 -4.91 30.72 -16.99
CA ALA A 166 -4.31 29.63 -17.75
C ALA A 166 -5.25 28.44 -17.96
N SER A 167 -6.14 28.14 -17.01
CA SER A 167 -7.12 27.05 -17.10
C SER A 167 -8.10 27.20 -18.26
N LEU A 168 -8.33 28.43 -18.74
CA LEU A 168 -9.25 28.76 -19.82
C LEU A 168 -8.53 29.24 -21.09
N THR A 169 -7.42 29.95 -20.93
CA THR A 169 -6.70 30.63 -22.03
C THR A 169 -5.43 29.91 -22.45
N GLY A 170 -4.86 29.07 -21.59
CA GLY A 170 -3.53 28.47 -21.77
C GLY A 170 -2.36 29.44 -21.50
N GLU A 171 -2.63 30.72 -21.21
CA GLU A 171 -1.59 31.71 -20.92
C GLU A 171 -1.22 31.70 -19.44
N SER A 172 0.06 31.44 -19.15
CA SER A 172 0.55 31.26 -17.77
C SER A 172 0.75 32.57 -17.00
N THR A 173 0.72 33.72 -17.67
CA THR A 173 0.94 35.04 -17.06
C THR A 173 -0.36 35.57 -16.44
N PRO A 174 -0.35 35.99 -15.16
CA PRO A 174 -1.53 36.57 -14.54
C PRO A 174 -2.01 37.84 -15.27
N VAL A 175 -3.31 37.92 -15.53
CA VAL A 175 -3.95 39.02 -16.23
C VAL A 175 -4.40 40.08 -15.23
N THR A 176 -3.95 41.32 -15.39
CA THR A 176 -4.43 42.45 -14.58
C THR A 176 -5.85 42.82 -14.95
N LYS A 177 -6.69 43.01 -13.93
CA LYS A 177 -8.12 43.24 -14.07
C LYS A 177 -8.52 44.67 -13.67
N SER A 178 -9.61 45.16 -14.25
CA SER A 178 -10.18 46.50 -14.01
C SER A 178 -11.70 46.45 -14.02
N ALA A 179 -12.38 47.30 -13.24
CA ALA A 179 -13.84 47.37 -13.23
C ALA A 179 -14.45 48.13 -14.43
N GLU A 180 -13.65 48.83 -15.23
CA GLU A 180 -14.12 49.66 -16.35
C GLU A 180 -14.82 48.85 -17.46
N PRO A 181 -15.86 49.39 -18.13
CA PRO A 181 -16.52 48.73 -19.26
C PRO A 181 -15.58 48.63 -20.49
N LEU A 182 -15.71 47.54 -21.25
CA LEU A 182 -14.91 47.30 -22.46
C LEU A 182 -15.77 47.53 -23.71
N PRO A 183 -15.37 48.41 -24.65
CA PRO A 183 -16.25 48.86 -25.74
C PRO A 183 -16.41 47.85 -26.89
N ASP A 184 -15.47 46.91 -27.05
CA ASP A 184 -15.48 45.96 -28.17
C ASP A 184 -16.25 44.67 -27.81
N PRO A 185 -17.38 44.36 -28.47
CA PRO A 185 -18.15 43.15 -28.22
C PRO A 185 -17.48 41.87 -28.75
N SER A 186 -16.42 41.96 -29.56
CA SER A 186 -15.74 40.81 -30.18
C SER A 186 -14.52 40.29 -29.41
N LEU A 187 -14.25 40.82 -28.22
CA LEU A 187 -13.07 40.46 -27.44
C LEU A 187 -13.01 38.96 -27.10
N PRO A 188 -11.86 38.30 -27.34
CA PRO A 188 -11.61 36.95 -26.88
C PRO A 188 -11.57 36.90 -25.35
N ILE A 189 -11.76 35.71 -24.79
CA ILE A 189 -11.97 35.53 -23.35
C ILE A 189 -10.83 36.12 -22.48
N GLY A 190 -9.57 35.96 -22.91
CA GLY A 190 -8.39 36.47 -22.18
C GLY A 190 -8.31 38.00 -22.14
N ASP A 191 -8.91 38.70 -23.11
CA ASP A 191 -8.90 40.16 -23.17
C ASP A 191 -10.05 40.82 -22.39
N ARG A 192 -10.98 40.02 -21.86
CA ARG A 192 -12.10 40.52 -21.04
C ARG A 192 -11.64 40.84 -19.62
N LYS A 193 -10.81 41.88 -19.48
CA LYS A 193 -10.13 42.31 -18.24
C LYS A 193 -11.07 42.78 -17.12
N ASN A 194 -12.35 42.97 -17.41
CA ASN A 194 -13.36 43.35 -16.43
C ASN A 194 -14.28 42.22 -15.98
N MET A 195 -13.98 41.01 -16.45
CA MET A 195 -14.60 39.76 -16.05
C MET A 195 -13.62 38.92 -15.24
N VAL A 196 -14.19 38.11 -14.35
CA VAL A 196 -13.55 36.98 -13.69
C VAL A 196 -14.32 35.72 -14.05
N PHE A 197 -13.64 34.59 -14.19
CA PHE A 197 -14.24 33.38 -14.75
C PHE A 197 -14.19 32.19 -13.79
N MET A 198 -15.25 31.40 -13.74
CA MET A 198 -15.27 30.13 -13.01
C MET A 198 -14.09 29.27 -13.46
N GLY A 199 -13.34 28.67 -12.53
CA GLY A 199 -12.14 27.91 -12.91
C GLY A 199 -10.84 28.71 -12.86
N THR A 200 -10.89 30.01 -12.61
CA THR A 200 -9.71 30.86 -12.49
C THR A 200 -9.48 31.26 -11.04
N SER A 201 -8.26 31.69 -10.75
CA SER A 201 -7.88 32.07 -9.40
C SER A 201 -7.32 33.47 -9.33
N VAL A 202 -7.53 34.13 -8.19
CA VAL A 202 -6.98 35.45 -7.95
C VAL A 202 -5.53 35.28 -7.49
N THR A 203 -4.58 35.91 -8.17
CA THR A 203 -3.16 35.84 -7.80
C THR A 203 -2.74 36.99 -6.89
N ASN A 204 -3.36 38.16 -7.06
CA ASN A 204 -3.05 39.35 -6.29
C ASN A 204 -4.25 40.30 -6.24
N GLY A 205 -4.30 41.15 -5.22
CA GLY A 205 -5.30 42.20 -5.05
C GLY A 205 -6.64 41.71 -4.50
N LYS A 206 -7.61 42.64 -4.44
CA LYS A 206 -8.97 42.39 -3.93
C LYS A 206 -10.01 42.93 -4.87
N ALA A 207 -11.16 42.29 -4.93
CA ALA A 207 -12.27 42.74 -5.75
C ALA A 207 -13.64 42.34 -5.20
N LYS A 208 -14.66 43.09 -5.63
CA LYS A 208 -16.06 42.66 -5.57
C LYS A 208 -16.52 42.38 -7.00
N CYS A 209 -17.18 41.25 -7.22
CA CYS A 209 -17.81 40.95 -8.51
C CYS A 209 -19.28 40.54 -8.35
N ILE A 210 -20.07 40.87 -9.37
CA ILE A 210 -21.47 40.48 -9.49
C ILE A 210 -21.50 39.21 -10.34
N VAL A 211 -22.04 38.12 -9.81
CA VAL A 211 -22.13 36.85 -10.55
C VAL A 211 -23.12 37.01 -11.70
N VAL A 212 -22.69 36.72 -12.92
CA VAL A 212 -23.53 36.86 -14.13
C VAL A 212 -24.01 35.52 -14.67
N THR A 213 -23.19 34.47 -14.56
CA THR A 213 -23.51 33.12 -15.03
C THR A 213 -22.95 32.07 -14.09
N THR A 214 -23.68 30.98 -13.92
CA THR A 214 -23.36 29.86 -13.02
C THR A 214 -23.46 28.51 -13.74
N GLY A 215 -22.82 27.47 -13.19
CA GLY A 215 -22.90 26.09 -13.67
C GLY A 215 -22.45 25.92 -15.13
N MET A 216 -23.23 25.17 -15.92
CA MET A 216 -22.93 24.88 -17.34
C MET A 216 -22.97 26.12 -18.25
N HIS A 217 -23.50 27.26 -17.78
CA HIS A 217 -23.56 28.49 -18.55
C HIS A 217 -22.29 29.35 -18.45
N THR A 218 -21.36 28.98 -17.57
CA THR A 218 -20.04 29.62 -17.46
C THR A 218 -19.14 29.25 -18.64
N GLU A 219 -18.07 30.01 -18.88
CA GLU A 219 -17.09 29.69 -19.94
C GLU A 219 -16.41 28.33 -19.69
N LEU A 220 -16.09 28.01 -18.42
CA LEU A 220 -15.61 26.68 -18.05
C LEU A 220 -16.67 25.60 -18.29
N GLY A 221 -17.95 25.87 -18.00
CA GLY A 221 -19.06 24.96 -18.27
C GLY A 221 -19.24 24.64 -19.75
N LYS A 222 -19.06 25.63 -20.62
CA LYS A 222 -19.04 25.43 -22.07
C LYS A 222 -17.88 24.53 -22.50
N ILE A 223 -16.68 24.74 -21.96
CA ILE A 223 -15.51 23.86 -22.23
C ILE A 223 -15.76 22.44 -21.69
N ALA A 224 -16.31 22.31 -20.49
CA ALA A 224 -16.62 21.02 -19.88
C ALA A 224 -17.59 20.22 -20.76
N SER A 225 -18.57 20.85 -21.39
CA SER A 225 -19.47 20.20 -22.34
C SER A 225 -18.75 19.61 -23.57
N LEU A 226 -17.64 20.22 -24.00
CA LEU A 226 -16.79 19.74 -25.10
C LEU A 226 -15.88 18.57 -24.65
N ILE A 227 -15.34 18.63 -23.43
CA ILE A 227 -14.39 17.65 -22.89
C ILE A 227 -15.06 16.36 -22.42
N GLN A 228 -16.32 16.42 -21.99
CA GLN A 228 -17.04 15.24 -21.47
C GLN A 228 -17.07 14.04 -22.42
N GLY A 229 -16.62 14.14 -23.68
CA GLY A 229 -16.34 13.01 -24.58
C GLY A 229 -15.13 12.11 -24.22
N ALA A 230 -14.20 12.53 -23.37
CA ALA A 230 -13.01 11.74 -23.00
C ALA A 230 -13.30 10.78 -21.81
N GLY A 231 -12.90 9.50 -21.94
CA GLY A 231 -13.20 8.44 -20.96
C GLY A 231 -12.44 8.57 -19.63
N LYS A 232 -12.89 7.83 -18.60
CA LYS A 232 -12.22 7.74 -17.29
C LYS A 232 -10.93 6.92 -17.38
N GLU A 233 -9.84 7.40 -16.77
CA GLU A 233 -8.59 6.65 -16.63
C GLU A 233 -8.63 5.67 -15.43
N ALA A 234 -8.09 4.47 -15.62
CA ALA A 234 -8.01 3.44 -14.58
C ALA A 234 -6.92 3.76 -13.54
N THR A 235 -7.11 3.31 -12.29
CA THR A 235 -6.08 3.47 -11.25
C THR A 235 -4.87 2.55 -11.51
N PRO A 236 -3.64 2.91 -11.08
CA PRO A 236 -2.46 2.05 -11.22
C PRO A 236 -2.64 0.66 -10.61
N LEU A 237 -3.35 0.57 -9.48
CA LEU A 237 -3.70 -0.70 -8.83
C LEU A 237 -4.63 -1.55 -9.71
N GLN A 238 -5.69 -0.96 -10.24
CA GLN A 238 -6.61 -1.63 -11.17
C GLN A 238 -5.87 -2.14 -12.40
N HIS A 239 -5.01 -1.33 -13.00
CA HIS A 239 -4.19 -1.75 -14.14
C HIS A 239 -3.26 -2.93 -13.80
N LYS A 240 -2.59 -2.89 -12.62
CA LYS A 240 -1.76 -4.03 -12.15
C LYS A 240 -2.61 -5.30 -11.97
N LEU A 241 -3.84 -5.16 -11.49
CA LEU A 241 -4.79 -6.28 -11.33
C LEU A 241 -5.31 -6.81 -12.66
N GLU A 242 -5.60 -5.95 -13.64
CA GLU A 242 -6.01 -6.37 -14.99
C GLU A 242 -4.90 -7.15 -15.71
N VAL A 243 -3.66 -6.65 -15.64
CA VAL A 243 -2.49 -7.35 -16.19
C VAL A 243 -2.29 -8.71 -15.51
N PHE A 244 -2.49 -8.77 -14.19
CA PHE A 244 -2.43 -10.03 -13.45
C PHE A 244 -3.57 -10.98 -13.83
N GLY A 245 -4.82 -10.50 -13.89
CA GLY A 245 -6.00 -11.26 -14.28
C GLY A 245 -5.83 -11.88 -15.67
N ARG A 246 -5.29 -11.12 -16.63
CA ARG A 246 -4.99 -11.65 -17.98
C ARG A 246 -4.02 -12.82 -17.96
N LYS A 247 -2.97 -12.75 -17.12
CA LYS A 247 -2.01 -13.87 -16.95
C LYS A 247 -2.68 -15.09 -16.32
N LEU A 248 -3.55 -14.87 -15.33
CA LEU A 248 -4.29 -15.93 -14.68
C LEU A 248 -5.22 -16.66 -15.66
N VAL A 249 -5.91 -15.91 -16.53
CA VAL A 249 -6.75 -16.47 -17.61
C VAL A 249 -5.92 -17.37 -18.54
N TYR A 250 -4.71 -16.98 -18.95
CA TYR A 250 -3.87 -17.85 -19.79
C TYR A 250 -3.42 -19.13 -19.09
N VAL A 251 -3.07 -19.05 -17.80
CA VAL A 251 -2.74 -20.24 -17.01
C VAL A 251 -3.95 -21.16 -16.91
N CYS A 252 -5.12 -20.59 -16.61
CA CYS A 252 -6.39 -21.32 -16.54
C CYS A 252 -6.69 -22.04 -17.86
N LEU A 253 -6.66 -21.35 -19.00
CA LEU A 253 -6.88 -21.95 -20.32
C LEU A 253 -5.90 -23.09 -20.61
N GLY A 254 -4.65 -22.99 -20.16
CA GLY A 254 -3.67 -24.07 -20.27
C GLY A 254 -4.06 -25.33 -19.47
N ILE A 255 -4.53 -25.16 -18.23
CA ILE A 255 -4.98 -26.28 -17.39
C ILE A 255 -6.28 -26.89 -17.95
N VAL A 256 -7.23 -26.05 -18.37
CA VAL A 256 -8.48 -26.46 -19.01
C VAL A 256 -8.20 -27.29 -20.26
N ALA A 257 -7.31 -26.83 -21.14
CA ALA A 257 -6.90 -27.59 -22.31
C ALA A 257 -6.24 -28.94 -21.93
N LEU A 258 -5.36 -28.94 -20.94
CA LEU A 258 -4.70 -30.16 -20.45
C LEU A 258 -5.73 -31.20 -19.99
N VAL A 259 -6.69 -30.80 -19.15
CA VAL A 259 -7.75 -31.70 -18.63
C VAL A 259 -8.65 -32.17 -19.76
N PHE A 260 -9.10 -31.27 -20.64
CA PHE A 260 -9.95 -31.62 -21.78
C PHE A 260 -9.31 -32.70 -22.67
N PHE A 261 -8.04 -32.52 -23.07
CA PHE A 261 -7.33 -33.49 -23.90
C PHE A 261 -7.09 -34.81 -23.16
N LEU A 262 -6.86 -34.75 -21.84
CA LEU A 262 -6.65 -35.93 -21.02
C LEU A 262 -7.92 -36.78 -20.89
N GLU A 263 -9.09 -36.15 -20.74
CA GLU A 263 -10.39 -36.86 -20.72
C GLU A 263 -10.75 -37.43 -22.11
N ILE A 264 -10.46 -36.71 -23.19
CA ILE A 264 -10.59 -37.25 -24.56
C ILE A 264 -9.67 -38.45 -24.76
N TRP A 265 -8.42 -38.38 -24.29
CA TRP A 265 -7.47 -39.48 -24.39
C TRP A 265 -7.94 -40.74 -23.64
N ARG A 266 -8.68 -40.56 -22.55
CA ARG A 266 -9.35 -41.63 -21.80
C ARG A 266 -10.62 -42.18 -22.45
N LYS A 267 -11.02 -41.64 -23.62
CA LYS A 267 -12.27 -41.96 -24.32
C LYS A 267 -13.52 -41.58 -23.52
N GLY A 268 -13.45 -40.58 -22.66
CA GLY A 268 -14.62 -40.03 -21.97
C GLY A 268 -15.60 -39.33 -22.95
N PRO A 269 -16.88 -39.16 -22.58
CA PRO A 269 -17.84 -38.41 -23.39
C PRO A 269 -17.34 -36.96 -23.62
N LEU A 270 -17.40 -36.49 -24.87
CA LEU A 270 -16.90 -35.16 -25.24
C LEU A 270 -17.57 -34.04 -24.42
N LEU A 271 -18.86 -34.21 -24.13
CA LEU A 271 -19.63 -33.25 -23.36
C LEU A 271 -19.22 -33.21 -21.89
N GLU A 272 -18.97 -34.37 -21.27
CA GLU A 272 -18.50 -34.45 -19.90
C GLU A 272 -17.09 -33.85 -19.76
N ALA A 273 -16.19 -34.18 -20.68
CA ALA A 273 -14.86 -33.57 -20.76
C ALA A 273 -14.94 -32.04 -20.87
N PHE A 274 -15.89 -31.52 -21.66
CA PHE A 274 -16.14 -30.09 -21.81
C PHE A 274 -16.71 -29.45 -20.54
N LEU A 275 -17.70 -30.06 -19.89
CA LEU A 275 -18.29 -29.57 -18.64
C LEU A 275 -17.28 -29.56 -17.49
N ILE A 276 -16.44 -30.59 -17.35
CA ILE A 276 -15.32 -30.65 -16.39
C ILE A 276 -14.35 -29.48 -16.64
N SER A 277 -14.03 -29.24 -17.91
CA SER A 277 -13.12 -28.18 -18.35
C SER A 277 -13.67 -26.78 -18.05
N VAL A 278 -14.97 -26.54 -18.28
CA VAL A 278 -15.65 -25.28 -17.93
C VAL A 278 -15.72 -25.10 -16.41
N SER A 279 -16.00 -26.16 -15.65
CA SER A 279 -16.02 -26.14 -14.18
C SER A 279 -14.68 -25.69 -13.59
N LEU A 280 -13.58 -26.18 -14.16
CA LEU A 280 -12.22 -25.79 -13.79
C LEU A 280 -11.92 -24.33 -14.14
N ALA A 281 -12.48 -23.84 -15.25
CA ALA A 281 -12.32 -22.45 -15.67
C ALA A 281 -12.96 -21.46 -14.69
N VAL A 282 -14.14 -21.79 -14.17
CA VAL A 282 -14.85 -21.01 -13.14
C VAL A 282 -14.07 -20.97 -11.84
N ALA A 283 -13.55 -22.12 -11.37
CA ALA A 283 -12.75 -22.21 -10.13
C ALA A 283 -11.49 -21.33 -10.15
N ALA A 284 -10.90 -21.12 -11.33
CA ALA A 284 -9.61 -20.45 -11.45
C ALA A 284 -9.69 -18.92 -11.33
N ILE A 285 -10.87 -18.31 -11.44
CA ILE A 285 -10.98 -16.86 -11.60
C ILE A 285 -11.58 -16.22 -10.33
N PRO A 286 -10.86 -15.29 -9.68
CA PRO A 286 -11.32 -14.69 -8.44
C PRO A 286 -12.33 -13.57 -8.74
N GLU A 287 -13.59 -13.95 -8.97
CA GLU A 287 -14.69 -13.06 -9.37
C GLU A 287 -14.91 -11.90 -8.38
N GLY A 288 -14.75 -12.15 -7.08
CA GLY A 288 -14.93 -11.14 -6.03
C GLY A 288 -13.76 -10.14 -5.90
N LEU A 289 -12.64 -10.36 -6.58
CA LEU A 289 -11.41 -9.59 -6.32
C LEU A 289 -11.54 -8.08 -6.63
N PRO A 290 -12.08 -7.65 -7.78
CA PRO A 290 -12.24 -6.21 -8.08
C PRO A 290 -13.14 -5.50 -7.05
N ALA A 291 -14.24 -6.13 -6.67
CA ALA A 291 -15.18 -5.58 -5.69
C ALA A 291 -14.54 -5.41 -4.31
N ILE A 292 -13.81 -6.44 -3.84
CA ILE A 292 -13.14 -6.41 -2.53
C ILE A 292 -12.08 -5.31 -2.48
N VAL A 293 -11.29 -5.13 -3.53
CA VAL A 293 -10.27 -4.07 -3.61
C VAL A 293 -10.93 -2.69 -3.52
N THR A 294 -12.01 -2.45 -4.28
CA THR A 294 -12.71 -1.16 -4.26
C THR A 294 -13.34 -0.89 -2.89
N ILE A 295 -13.98 -1.88 -2.26
CA ILE A 295 -14.60 -1.72 -0.93
C ILE A 295 -13.51 -1.48 0.13
N ALA A 296 -12.41 -2.23 0.11
CA ALA A 296 -11.29 -2.03 1.03
C ALA A 296 -10.68 -0.63 0.91
N LEU A 297 -10.51 -0.13 -0.33
CA LEU A 297 -10.05 1.23 -0.60
C LEU A 297 -11.04 2.27 -0.06
N ALA A 298 -12.33 2.12 -0.34
CA ALA A 298 -13.37 3.03 0.12
C ALA A 298 -13.41 3.13 1.66
N LEU A 299 -13.37 1.99 2.35
CA LEU A 299 -13.32 1.93 3.82
C LEU A 299 -11.99 2.48 4.37
N GLY A 300 -10.89 2.30 3.65
CA GLY A 300 -9.59 2.92 3.93
C GLY A 300 -9.66 4.44 3.87
N VAL A 301 -10.24 5.00 2.81
CA VAL A 301 -10.44 6.45 2.63
C VAL A 301 -11.36 7.00 3.73
N GLN A 302 -12.42 6.30 4.12
CA GLN A 302 -13.26 6.71 5.25
C GLN A 302 -12.46 6.84 6.57
N ARG A 303 -11.49 5.95 6.81
CA ARG A 303 -10.60 6.06 7.98
C ARG A 303 -9.65 7.24 7.87
N MET A 304 -9.13 7.53 6.67
CA MET A 304 -8.29 8.71 6.42
C MET A 304 -9.04 10.01 6.70
N VAL A 305 -10.30 10.13 6.26
CA VAL A 305 -11.14 11.32 6.54
C VAL A 305 -11.31 11.55 8.05
N ARG A 306 -11.50 10.48 8.83
CA ARG A 306 -11.56 10.58 10.31
C ARG A 306 -10.25 11.01 10.97
N ARG A 307 -9.12 10.88 10.26
CA ARG A 307 -7.79 11.37 10.67
C ARG A 307 -7.42 12.68 9.94
N HIS A 308 -8.43 13.48 9.58
CA HIS A 308 -8.27 14.79 8.94
C HIS A 308 -7.64 14.79 7.53
N VAL A 309 -7.71 13.68 6.81
CA VAL A 309 -7.13 13.53 5.47
C VAL A 309 -8.23 13.28 4.44
N LEU A 310 -8.50 14.27 3.60
CA LEU A 310 -9.48 14.20 2.52
C LEU A 310 -8.80 13.84 1.20
N ILE A 311 -9.19 12.71 0.61
CA ILE A 311 -8.65 12.23 -0.66
C ILE A 311 -9.48 12.78 -1.82
N ARG A 312 -8.88 13.60 -2.69
CA ARG A 312 -9.53 14.07 -3.94
C ARG A 312 -9.36 13.05 -5.06
N LYS A 313 -8.15 12.48 -5.19
CA LYS A 313 -7.83 11.46 -6.20
C LYS A 313 -7.53 10.12 -5.55
N LEU A 314 -8.40 9.14 -5.77
CA LEU A 314 -8.26 7.78 -5.22
C LEU A 314 -6.92 7.09 -5.54
N PRO A 315 -6.35 7.21 -6.77
CA PRO A 315 -5.02 6.66 -7.06
C PRO A 315 -3.93 7.09 -6.08
N SER A 316 -4.05 8.30 -5.52
CA SER A 316 -3.02 8.90 -4.68
C SER A 316 -2.88 8.21 -3.32
N VAL A 317 -3.87 7.42 -2.89
CA VAL A 317 -3.79 6.60 -1.67
C VAL A 317 -2.67 5.55 -1.78
N GLU A 318 -2.56 4.86 -2.93
CA GLU A 318 -1.48 3.88 -3.14
C GLU A 318 -0.12 4.56 -3.22
N THR A 319 -0.05 5.67 -3.96
CA THR A 319 1.19 6.45 -4.13
C THR A 319 1.68 6.97 -2.78
N LEU A 320 0.78 7.40 -1.90
CA LEU A 320 1.11 7.90 -0.56
C LEU A 320 1.72 6.84 0.34
N GLY A 321 1.25 5.60 0.26
CA GLY A 321 1.89 4.48 0.95
C GLY A 321 3.34 4.22 0.48
N CYS A 322 3.71 4.69 -0.71
CA CYS A 322 5.05 4.56 -1.28
C CYS A 322 5.93 5.82 -1.11
N ALA A 323 5.38 6.91 -0.54
CA ALA A 323 6.13 8.14 -0.35
C ALA A 323 7.40 7.90 0.48
N ASN A 324 8.53 8.37 -0.04
CA ASN A 324 9.84 8.28 0.61
C ASN A 324 10.53 9.64 0.77
N VAL A 325 9.95 10.71 0.21
CA VAL A 325 10.35 12.10 0.45
C VAL A 325 9.10 12.92 0.71
N ILE A 326 9.12 13.71 1.78
CA ILE A 326 8.08 14.70 2.08
C ILE A 326 8.72 16.08 2.08
N CYS A 327 8.39 16.87 1.08
CA CYS A 327 8.70 18.29 0.98
C CYS A 327 7.57 19.06 1.64
N SER A 328 7.86 19.80 2.70
CA SER A 328 6.88 20.60 3.42
C SER A 328 7.19 22.08 3.27
N ASP A 329 6.16 22.87 2.93
CA ASP A 329 6.20 24.30 3.22
C ASP A 329 6.19 24.53 4.75
N LYS A 330 6.76 25.64 5.21
CA LYS A 330 6.89 25.95 6.63
C LYS A 330 5.63 26.64 7.17
N THR A 331 5.21 27.72 6.53
CA THR A 331 4.14 28.57 7.05
C THR A 331 2.80 27.85 6.91
N GLY A 332 1.93 27.92 7.92
CA GLY A 332 0.62 27.25 7.91
C GLY A 332 0.65 25.73 8.11
N THR A 333 1.72 25.04 7.66
CA THR A 333 1.86 23.58 7.74
C THR A 333 2.67 23.13 8.97
N LEU A 334 3.90 23.64 9.15
CA LEU A 334 4.78 23.27 10.28
C LEU A 334 4.60 24.20 11.48
N THR A 335 4.10 25.40 11.22
CA THR A 335 3.83 26.43 12.21
C THR A 335 2.33 26.66 12.37
N GLN A 336 1.93 27.31 13.47
CA GLN A 336 0.52 27.57 13.76
C GLN A 336 -0.07 28.68 12.88
N ASN A 337 0.77 29.45 12.18
CA ASN A 337 0.40 30.69 11.49
C ASN A 337 -0.26 31.70 12.44
N GLU A 338 0.13 31.65 13.73
CA GLU A 338 -0.36 32.52 14.79
C GLU A 338 0.83 33.23 15.42
N MET A 339 1.15 34.41 14.90
CA MET A 339 2.28 35.20 15.38
C MET A 339 2.16 35.46 16.89
N THR A 340 3.17 35.06 17.65
CA THR A 340 3.15 35.06 19.12
C THR A 340 4.40 35.76 19.67
N ILE A 341 4.22 36.73 20.58
CA ILE A 341 5.36 37.34 21.29
C ILE A 341 5.96 36.32 22.25
N ARG A 342 7.27 36.08 22.12
CA ARG A 342 8.05 35.17 22.97
C ARG A 342 8.93 35.91 23.95
N LYS A 343 9.46 37.07 23.55
CA LYS A 343 10.39 37.83 24.40
C LYS A 343 10.09 39.32 24.34
N ILE A 344 10.27 40.00 25.45
CA ILE A 344 10.24 41.46 25.54
C ILE A 344 11.54 41.92 26.18
N PHE A 345 12.24 42.85 25.55
CA PHE A 345 13.39 43.54 26.16
C PHE A 345 12.93 44.89 26.70
N ALA A 346 12.98 45.04 28.02
CA ALA A 346 12.69 46.30 28.69
C ALA A 346 13.49 46.37 30.00
N ASN A 347 13.80 47.57 30.47
CA ASN A 347 14.55 47.76 31.71
C ASN A 347 15.91 47.03 31.80
N GLY A 348 16.63 46.89 30.68
CA GLY A 348 17.88 46.12 30.62
C GLY A 348 17.71 44.59 30.77
N LYS A 349 16.48 44.10 30.94
CA LYS A 349 16.13 42.68 31.12
C LYS A 349 15.41 42.15 29.88
N THR A 350 15.54 40.84 29.64
CA THR A 350 14.78 40.13 28.62
C THR A 350 13.80 39.20 29.32
N PHE A 351 12.52 39.50 29.19
CA PHE A 351 11.41 38.73 29.75
C PHE A 351 10.94 37.68 28.75
N ASP A 352 10.68 36.46 29.23
CA ASP A 352 10.12 35.36 28.45
C ASP A 352 8.62 35.25 28.70
N ILE A 353 7.85 34.96 27.65
CA ILE A 353 6.39 34.89 27.67
C ILE A 353 5.93 33.48 27.32
N SER A 354 5.10 32.90 28.19
CA SER A 354 4.49 31.60 27.97
C SER A 354 3.13 31.70 27.24
N GLY A 355 2.58 30.55 26.87
CA GLY A 355 1.40 30.43 26.03
C GLY A 355 1.70 30.55 24.53
N THR A 356 0.81 29.98 23.72
CA THR A 356 0.90 29.99 22.25
C THR A 356 -0.41 30.48 21.67
N GLY A 357 -0.33 31.14 20.52
CA GLY A 357 -1.50 31.62 19.81
C GLY A 357 -2.12 32.89 20.37
N TYR A 358 -3.35 33.17 19.95
CA TYR A 358 -4.05 34.43 20.26
C TYR A 358 -4.86 34.43 21.55
N ALA A 359 -5.00 33.29 22.23
CA ALA A 359 -5.66 33.26 23.53
C ALA A 359 -4.87 34.08 24.56
N PRO A 360 -5.51 34.94 25.37
CA PRO A 360 -4.86 35.74 26.41
C PRO A 360 -4.54 34.88 27.65
N ILE A 361 -3.84 33.78 27.45
CA ILE A 361 -3.43 32.81 28.47
C ILE A 361 -1.92 32.66 28.39
N GLY A 362 -1.23 32.90 29.51
CA GLY A 362 0.22 32.77 29.63
C GLY A 362 0.79 33.70 30.69
N ASP A 363 2.00 33.38 31.13
CA ASP A 363 2.71 34.04 32.21
C ASP A 363 3.97 34.76 31.69
N PHE A 364 4.42 35.74 32.44
CA PHE A 364 5.67 36.45 32.20
C PHE A 364 6.72 36.01 33.22
N SER A 365 7.95 35.77 32.75
CA SER A 365 9.05 35.38 33.62
C SER A 365 10.37 36.02 33.23
N TYR A 366 11.28 36.14 34.19
CA TYR A 366 12.67 36.52 33.97
C TYR A 366 13.57 35.38 34.47
N ARG A 367 14.31 34.74 33.56
CA ARG A 367 15.16 33.56 33.89
C ARG A 367 14.39 32.44 34.60
N GLY A 368 13.13 32.22 34.25
CA GLY A 368 12.26 31.19 34.82
C GLY A 368 11.60 31.56 36.16
N ILE A 369 11.75 32.79 36.65
CA ILE A 369 11.15 33.28 37.90
C ILE A 369 10.02 34.28 37.57
N PRO A 370 8.88 34.27 38.31
CA PRO A 370 7.83 35.28 38.17
C PRO A 370 8.36 36.73 38.35
N LEU A 371 7.72 37.69 37.67
CA LEU A 371 8.16 39.09 37.67
C LEU A 371 7.94 39.78 39.03
N SER A 372 8.82 40.71 39.38
CA SER A 372 8.55 41.70 40.44
C SER A 372 7.52 42.73 39.96
N GLU A 373 6.89 43.43 40.90
CA GLU A 373 5.87 44.45 40.59
C GLU A 373 6.42 45.59 39.71
N THR A 374 7.66 46.00 39.93
CA THR A 374 8.39 46.98 39.11
C THR A 374 8.67 46.50 37.68
N ASP A 375 9.03 45.23 37.52
CA ASP A 375 9.24 44.62 36.20
C ASP A 375 7.89 44.50 35.45
N HIS A 376 6.81 44.18 36.18
CA HIS A 376 5.45 44.14 35.64
C HIS A 376 5.00 45.49 35.10
N GLN A 377 5.22 46.58 35.84
CA GLN A 377 4.88 47.94 35.41
C GLN A 377 5.66 48.37 34.16
N THR A 378 6.95 48.05 34.10
CA THR A 378 7.79 48.43 32.96
C THR A 378 7.39 47.66 31.70
N LEU A 379 7.16 46.35 31.82
CA LEU A 379 6.66 45.53 30.72
C LEU A 379 5.27 45.98 30.25
N ARG A 380 4.38 46.32 31.19
CA ARG A 380 3.05 46.87 30.89
C ARG A 380 3.16 48.13 30.05
N LYS A 381 4.07 49.06 30.37
CA LYS A 381 4.26 50.29 29.61
C LYS A 381 4.62 50.04 28.14
N VAL A 382 5.51 49.09 27.87
CA VAL A 382 5.89 48.70 26.49
C VAL A 382 4.69 48.13 25.73
N LEU A 383 3.89 47.28 26.38
CA LEU A 383 2.68 46.72 25.79
C LEU A 383 1.60 47.77 25.55
N GLU A 384 1.38 48.70 26.48
CA GLU A 384 0.44 49.83 26.31
C GLU A 384 0.77 50.68 25.09
N ILE A 385 2.05 51.03 24.90
CA ILE A 385 2.52 51.75 23.71
C ILE A 385 2.24 50.93 22.44
N GLY A 386 2.57 49.64 22.48
CA GLY A 386 2.35 48.71 21.36
C GLY A 386 0.87 48.49 21.02
N VAL A 387 -0.05 48.62 21.99
CA VAL A 387 -1.52 48.56 21.80
C VAL A 387 -2.06 49.87 21.25
N LEU A 388 -1.56 51.02 21.72
CA LEU A 388 -2.02 52.33 21.27
C LEU A 388 -1.55 52.66 19.85
N CYS A 389 -0.43 52.09 19.41
CA CYS A 389 0.04 52.13 18.02
C CYS A 389 -0.35 50.85 17.27
N ASN A 390 -1.64 50.53 17.14
CA ASN A 390 -2.09 49.22 16.62
C ASN A 390 -3.51 49.24 16.03
N ASN A 391 -3.68 48.63 14.85
CA ASN A 391 -4.97 48.57 14.16
C ASN A 391 -5.66 47.21 14.28
N ALA A 392 -4.99 46.18 14.80
CA ALA A 392 -5.56 44.85 14.99
C ALA A 392 -6.52 44.78 16.19
N HIS A 393 -7.51 43.89 16.08
CA HIS A 393 -8.48 43.60 17.15
C HIS A 393 -8.50 42.11 17.48
N LEU A 394 -8.57 41.81 18.77
CA LEU A 394 -8.72 40.46 19.29
C LEU A 394 -10.22 40.20 19.55
N LYS A 395 -10.83 39.25 18.83
CA LYS A 395 -12.24 38.85 19.01
C LYS A 395 -12.36 37.38 19.33
N LYS A 396 -13.39 37.02 20.09
CA LYS A 396 -13.78 35.64 20.35
C LYS A 396 -14.89 35.25 19.37
N ILE A 397 -14.60 34.33 18.44
CA ILE A 397 -15.53 33.83 17.41
C ILE A 397 -15.60 32.31 17.58
N ASP A 398 -16.81 31.73 17.68
CA ASP A 398 -17.01 30.28 17.82
C ASP A 398 -16.18 29.63 18.95
N SER A 399 -16.08 30.30 20.09
CA SER A 399 -15.26 29.90 21.25
C SER A 399 -13.74 29.95 21.06
N ALA A 400 -13.23 30.33 19.90
CA ALA A 400 -11.80 30.54 19.62
C ALA A 400 -11.43 32.03 19.57
N TRP A 401 -10.23 32.38 20.03
CA TRP A 401 -9.69 33.73 19.91
C TRP A 401 -9.07 33.92 18.54
N LYS A 402 -9.51 34.96 17.80
CA LYS A 402 -8.99 35.30 16.48
C LYS A 402 -8.60 36.77 16.41
N ILE A 403 -7.55 37.04 15.65
CA ILE A 403 -7.14 38.40 15.30
C ILE A 403 -7.84 38.83 14.00
N ILE A 404 -8.39 40.04 14.03
CA ILE A 404 -8.84 40.77 12.84
C ILE A 404 -7.83 41.90 12.62
N GLY A 405 -7.05 41.82 11.54
CA GLY A 405 -5.96 42.75 11.24
C GLY A 405 -4.65 42.02 10.98
N ASP A 406 -3.53 42.75 11.02
CA ASP A 406 -2.21 42.17 10.78
C ASP A 406 -1.77 41.23 11.94
N PRO A 407 -1.22 40.04 11.66
CA PRO A 407 -0.80 39.08 12.69
C PRO A 407 0.30 39.62 13.63
N THR A 408 1.24 40.42 13.12
CA THR A 408 2.34 41.02 13.90
C THR A 408 1.79 42.03 14.91
N GLU A 409 0.81 42.81 14.49
CA GLU A 409 0.06 43.70 15.37
C GLU A 409 -0.79 42.93 16.38
N GLY A 410 -1.50 41.89 15.93
CA GLY A 410 -2.34 41.04 16.78
C GLY A 410 -1.57 40.32 17.88
N ALA A 411 -0.32 39.92 17.61
CA ALA A 411 0.58 39.33 18.60
C ALA A 411 0.80 40.26 19.81
N ILE A 412 0.92 41.57 19.56
CA ILE A 412 1.07 42.60 20.60
C ILE A 412 -0.22 42.70 21.43
N ILE A 413 -1.39 42.70 20.79
CA ILE A 413 -2.68 42.75 21.48
C ILE A 413 -2.88 41.50 22.36
N SER A 414 -2.57 40.31 21.85
CA SER A 414 -2.62 39.06 22.62
C SER A 414 -1.70 39.12 23.85
N ALA A 415 -0.45 39.54 23.67
CA ALA A 415 0.50 39.68 24.78
C ALA A 415 0.07 40.74 25.79
N ALA A 416 -0.50 41.86 25.33
CA ALA A 416 -1.03 42.91 26.19
C ALA A 416 -2.23 42.41 27.02
N ALA A 417 -3.12 41.64 26.41
CA ALA A 417 -4.25 41.02 27.11
C ALA A 417 -3.80 40.02 28.19
N LYS A 418 -2.69 39.28 27.98
CA LYS A 418 -2.06 38.44 29.03
C LYS A 418 -1.55 39.25 30.23
N ALA A 419 -1.25 40.53 30.03
CA ALA A 419 -0.79 41.45 31.08
C ALA A 419 -1.92 42.33 31.66
N ASP A 420 -3.18 41.92 31.47
CA ASP A 420 -4.38 42.68 31.88
C ASP A 420 -4.42 44.11 31.31
N VAL A 421 -4.01 44.26 30.04
CA VAL A 421 -4.13 45.50 29.27
C VAL A 421 -5.26 45.38 28.26
N CYS A 422 -6.36 46.10 28.50
CA CYS A 422 -7.53 46.16 27.62
C CYS A 422 -7.40 47.30 26.61
N LYS A 423 -7.43 46.97 25.30
CA LYS A 423 -7.35 47.94 24.20
C LYS A 423 -8.47 48.97 24.29
N GLU A 424 -9.70 48.53 24.45
CA GLU A 424 -10.89 49.40 24.46
C GLU A 424 -10.84 50.42 25.61
N ALA A 425 -10.31 50.03 26.76
CA ALA A 425 -10.12 50.93 27.89
C ALA A 425 -9.02 51.98 27.61
N LEU A 426 -7.90 51.56 26.99
CA LEU A 426 -6.82 52.46 26.61
C LEU A 426 -7.23 53.44 25.51
N GLU A 427 -7.97 53.01 24.49
CA GLU A 427 -8.39 53.88 23.40
C GLU A 427 -9.41 54.93 23.84
N LYS A 428 -10.24 54.62 24.85
CA LYS A 428 -11.10 55.61 25.51
C LYS A 428 -10.29 56.63 26.32
N LYS A 429 -9.24 56.17 27.01
CA LYS A 429 -8.36 57.04 27.81
C LYS A 429 -7.46 57.93 26.93
N PHE A 430 -7.04 57.40 25.78
CA PHE A 430 -6.17 58.06 24.81
C PHE A 430 -6.83 58.06 23.43
N PRO A 431 -7.75 59.00 23.15
CA PRO A 431 -8.41 59.11 21.85
C PRO A 431 -7.40 59.34 20.72
N LEU A 432 -7.60 58.67 19.58
CA LEU A 432 -6.77 58.83 18.39
C LEU A 432 -7.01 60.20 17.74
N ILE A 433 -5.93 60.93 17.42
CA ILE A 433 -5.98 62.21 16.70
C ILE A 433 -5.57 62.01 15.25
N SER A 434 -4.42 61.35 15.02
CA SER A 434 -3.91 61.08 13.67
C SER A 434 -3.05 59.82 13.66
N GLU A 435 -2.86 59.27 12.47
CA GLU A 435 -2.04 58.07 12.23
C GLU A 435 -1.12 58.31 11.03
N ILE A 436 0.11 57.84 11.15
CA ILE A 436 1.02 57.61 10.03
C ILE A 436 1.15 56.10 9.88
N PRO A 437 0.53 55.49 8.86
CA PRO A 437 0.53 54.05 8.69
C PRO A 437 1.94 53.53 8.41
N PHE A 438 2.13 52.21 8.56
CA PHE A 438 3.38 51.57 8.19
C PHE A 438 3.73 51.83 6.72
N ASP A 439 4.99 52.13 6.47
CA ASP A 439 5.56 52.32 5.15
C ASP A 439 6.86 51.53 5.03
N SER A 440 7.09 50.91 3.88
CA SER A 440 8.23 50.01 3.66
C SER A 440 9.57 50.75 3.56
N ASP A 441 9.57 52.02 3.14
CA ASP A 441 10.77 52.84 3.07
C ASP A 441 11.17 53.33 4.46
N ARG A 442 10.20 53.80 5.27
CA ARG A 442 10.41 54.24 6.66
C ARG A 442 10.54 53.09 7.66
N LYS A 443 9.93 51.94 7.39
CA LYS A 443 9.87 50.74 8.26
C LYS A 443 9.31 50.98 9.67
N LYS A 444 8.39 51.94 9.83
CA LYS A 444 7.73 52.27 11.10
C LYS A 444 6.32 52.80 10.90
N MET A 445 5.53 52.70 11.95
CA MET A 445 4.16 53.20 12.09
C MET A 445 4.09 54.05 13.34
N SER A 446 3.33 55.14 13.29
CA SER A 446 3.12 56.04 14.42
C SER A 446 1.67 56.46 14.56
N THR A 447 1.21 56.60 15.81
CA THR A 447 -0.11 57.12 16.14
C THR A 447 0.02 58.28 17.11
N MET A 448 -0.75 59.34 16.91
CA MET A 448 -0.83 60.48 17.81
C MET A 448 -2.16 60.46 18.54
N ARG A 449 -2.12 60.59 19.87
CA ARG A 449 -3.27 60.43 20.75
C ARG A 449 -3.36 61.59 21.75
N SER A 450 -4.58 61.89 22.20
CA SER A 450 -4.86 62.99 23.12
C SER A 450 -4.69 62.55 24.60
N MET A 451 -3.98 63.36 25.40
CA MET A 451 -3.91 63.23 26.87
C MET A 451 -3.79 64.63 27.51
N PRO A 452 -4.88 65.41 27.57
CA PRO A 452 -4.82 66.81 28.01
C PRO A 452 -4.09 66.99 29.35
N PRO A 453 -3.17 67.98 29.47
CA PRO A 453 -2.86 69.04 28.50
C PRO A 453 -1.86 68.66 27.40
N GLU A 454 -1.36 67.42 27.37
CA GLU A 454 -0.30 66.96 26.47
C GLU A 454 -0.85 66.11 25.29
N PHE A 455 0.00 65.88 24.31
CA PHE A 455 -0.23 64.94 23.21
C PHE A 455 0.83 63.84 23.22
N LEU A 456 0.42 62.59 23.01
CA LEU A 456 1.32 61.44 22.99
C LEU A 456 1.46 60.89 21.58
N VAL A 457 2.69 60.65 21.16
CA VAL A 457 3.02 59.93 19.93
C VAL A 457 3.57 58.57 20.32
N PHE A 458 2.98 57.51 19.77
CA PHE A 458 3.44 56.14 19.96
C PHE A 458 3.92 55.58 18.63
N THR A 459 5.09 54.95 18.64
CA THR A 459 5.77 54.48 17.43
C THR A 459 6.23 53.04 17.59
N LYS A 460 6.03 52.23 16.54
CA LYS A 460 6.60 50.87 16.42
C LYS A 460 7.19 50.65 15.03
N GLY A 461 8.20 49.78 14.95
CA GLY A 461 8.93 49.61 13.69
C GLY A 461 10.23 48.83 13.83
N ALA A 462 11.06 48.88 12.80
CA ALA A 462 12.35 48.20 12.79
C ALA A 462 13.28 48.76 13.89
N PRO A 463 13.89 47.90 14.75
CA PRO A 463 14.71 48.35 15.89
C PRO A 463 15.87 49.26 15.51
N ASP A 464 16.57 48.95 14.41
CA ASP A 464 17.71 49.71 13.89
C ASP A 464 17.33 51.08 13.31
N VAL A 465 16.07 51.26 12.91
CA VAL A 465 15.51 52.54 12.48
C VAL A 465 15.06 53.36 13.69
N ILE A 466 14.28 52.75 14.59
CA ILE A 466 13.72 53.45 15.74
C ILE A 466 14.81 53.99 16.67
N VAL A 467 15.86 53.22 16.93
CA VAL A 467 16.91 53.65 17.87
C VAL A 467 17.63 54.92 17.39
N LYS A 468 17.73 55.15 16.08
CA LYS A 468 18.36 56.35 15.49
C LYS A 468 17.52 57.61 15.68
N ASP A 469 16.22 57.45 15.86
CA ASP A 469 15.28 58.55 16.05
C ASP A 469 14.98 58.80 17.55
N CYS A 470 15.65 58.08 18.46
CA CYS A 470 15.49 58.22 19.91
C CYS A 470 16.66 59.01 20.53
N THR A 471 16.36 59.98 21.38
CA THR A 471 17.36 60.74 22.17
C THR A 471 17.33 60.38 23.65
N LYS A 472 16.25 59.74 24.11
CA LYS A 472 16.02 59.34 25.50
C LYS A 472 15.62 57.87 25.59
N ILE A 473 15.73 57.29 26.78
CA ILE A 473 15.37 55.91 27.09
C ILE A 473 14.55 55.85 28.39
N TYR A 474 13.57 54.97 28.43
CA TYR A 474 12.77 54.67 29.62
C TYR A 474 13.32 53.45 30.36
N VAL A 475 13.83 53.67 31.58
CA VAL A 475 14.48 52.64 32.43
C VAL A 475 14.09 52.88 33.88
N GLU A 476 13.70 51.82 34.60
CA GLU A 476 13.31 51.84 36.02
C GLU A 476 12.28 52.93 36.39
N GLY A 477 11.30 53.15 35.51
CA GLY A 477 10.25 54.15 35.74
C GLY A 477 10.65 55.59 35.39
N ASN A 478 11.91 55.85 35.03
CA ASN A 478 12.44 57.17 34.74
C ASN A 478 12.88 57.32 33.28
N VAL A 479 12.81 58.55 32.77
CA VAL A 479 13.32 58.91 31.44
C VAL A 479 14.68 59.57 31.59
N ARG A 480 15.71 59.03 30.93
CA ARG A 480 17.06 59.61 30.88
C ARG A 480 17.59 59.68 29.44
N ASN A 481 18.68 60.41 29.23
CA ASN A 481 19.32 60.47 27.91
C ASN A 481 19.83 59.09 27.49
N LEU A 482 19.67 58.78 26.20
CA LEU A 482 20.15 57.56 25.57
C LEU A 482 21.67 57.67 25.33
N THR A 483 22.45 56.74 25.86
CA THR A 483 23.92 56.71 25.70
C THR A 483 24.35 55.78 24.57
N GLU A 484 25.60 55.92 24.08
CA GLU A 484 26.15 54.98 23.09
C GLU A 484 26.20 53.53 23.58
N GLU A 485 26.40 53.33 24.88
CA GLU A 485 26.37 51.99 25.48
C GLU A 485 24.96 51.40 25.46
N ASP A 486 23.93 52.21 25.73
CA ASP A 486 22.53 51.76 25.61
C ASP A 486 22.20 51.34 24.18
N ILE A 487 22.64 52.11 23.18
CA ILE A 487 22.45 51.79 21.76
C ILE A 487 23.11 50.46 21.42
N ARG A 488 24.36 50.24 21.88
CA ARG A 488 25.07 48.96 21.71
C ARG A 488 24.32 47.79 22.34
N VAL A 489 23.82 47.95 23.55
CA VAL A 489 23.05 46.91 24.25
C VAL A 489 21.74 46.60 23.51
N ILE A 490 20.99 47.62 23.07
CA ILE A 490 19.73 47.44 22.33
C ILE A 490 19.99 46.67 21.03
N LEU A 491 21.02 47.05 20.26
CA LEU A 491 21.34 46.40 18.99
C LEU A 491 21.89 44.97 19.19
N ASP A 492 22.69 44.72 20.24
CA ASP A 492 23.13 43.37 20.61
C ASP A 492 21.93 42.46 20.96
N LYS A 493 20.97 42.97 21.74
CA LYS A 493 19.75 42.23 22.08
C LYS A 493 18.88 41.96 20.87
N ASN A 494 18.72 42.95 19.99
CA ASN A 494 18.05 42.76 18.70
C ASN A 494 18.72 41.63 17.88
N ASN A 495 20.04 41.67 17.73
CA ASN A 495 20.79 40.66 16.98
C ASN A 495 20.67 39.26 17.59
N LYS A 496 20.72 39.14 18.92
CA LYS A 496 20.51 37.86 19.63
C LYS A 496 19.10 37.31 19.43
N MET A 497 18.08 38.16 19.52
CA MET A 497 16.68 37.77 19.30
C MET A 497 16.43 37.37 17.84
N ALA A 498 16.94 38.16 16.89
CA ALA A 498 16.86 37.85 15.46
C ALA A 498 17.61 36.55 15.10
N GLY A 499 18.77 36.31 15.73
CA GLY A 499 19.53 35.06 15.60
C GLY A 499 18.78 33.84 16.11
N ALA A 500 17.91 34.02 17.12
CA ALA A 500 16.98 33.02 17.61
C ALA A 500 15.66 32.95 16.80
N ALA A 501 15.69 33.40 15.53
CA ALA A 501 14.55 33.37 14.61
C ALA A 501 13.34 34.24 15.02
N LEU A 502 13.49 35.14 15.98
CA LEU A 502 12.42 36.06 16.38
C LEU A 502 12.38 37.29 15.46
N ARG A 503 11.20 37.64 14.97
CA ARG A 503 10.92 38.96 14.38
C ARG A 503 10.86 39.99 15.53
N VAL A 504 11.73 41.00 15.47
CA VAL A 504 11.86 42.02 16.53
C VAL A 504 11.30 43.36 16.05
N LEU A 505 10.53 44.04 16.90
CA LEU A 505 10.09 45.42 16.71
C LEU A 505 10.59 46.29 17.85
N GLY A 506 11.05 47.49 17.53
CA GLY A 506 11.30 48.56 18.49
C GLY A 506 10.01 49.27 18.85
N ILE A 507 9.89 49.65 20.12
CA ILE A 507 8.77 50.40 20.68
C ILE A 507 9.29 51.70 21.27
N ALA A 508 8.72 52.82 20.85
CA ALA A 508 9.11 54.16 21.32
C ALA A 508 7.88 55.07 21.48
N PHE A 509 8.03 56.13 22.26
CA PHE A 509 7.00 57.14 22.45
C PHE A 509 7.58 58.54 22.61
N LYS A 510 6.75 59.56 22.42
CA LYS A 510 7.11 60.97 22.60
C LYS A 510 5.93 61.73 23.20
N THR A 511 6.24 62.72 24.02
CA THR A 511 5.26 63.68 24.54
C THR A 511 5.44 65.02 23.83
N LEU A 512 4.34 65.67 23.47
CA LEU A 512 4.30 66.99 22.83
C LEU A 512 3.43 67.93 23.68
N ASP A 513 3.90 69.15 23.88
CA ASP A 513 3.19 70.18 24.66
C ASP A 513 2.10 70.90 23.85
N HIS A 514 2.18 70.84 22.52
CA HIS A 514 1.25 71.46 21.60
C HIS A 514 1.01 70.59 20.36
N LEU A 515 -0.17 70.72 19.75
CA LEU A 515 -0.53 70.01 18.54
C LEU A 515 0.18 70.66 17.34
N PRO A 516 0.99 69.92 16.56
CA PRO A 516 1.62 70.47 15.35
C PRO A 516 0.56 70.76 14.26
N GLU A 517 0.73 71.84 13.50
CA GLU A 517 -0.20 72.22 12.41
C GLU A 517 -0.34 71.13 11.34
N LYS A 518 0.73 70.37 11.09
CA LYS A 518 0.72 69.16 10.24
C LYS A 518 1.55 68.04 10.89
N PRO A 519 0.93 66.93 11.32
CA PRO A 519 1.66 65.77 11.83
C PRO A 519 2.33 65.02 10.66
N THR A 520 3.60 65.33 10.42
CA THR A 520 4.46 64.68 9.41
C THR A 520 5.54 63.82 10.07
N PRO A 521 6.14 62.83 9.37
CA PRO A 521 7.20 62.00 9.94
C PRO A 521 8.33 62.79 10.60
N ASP A 522 8.77 63.89 9.97
CA ASP A 522 9.87 64.72 10.48
C ASP A 522 9.54 65.46 11.80
N THR A 523 8.25 65.70 12.08
CA THR A 523 7.81 66.46 13.27
C THR A 523 7.50 65.54 14.45
N ILE A 524 6.89 64.39 14.20
CA ILE A 524 6.39 63.51 15.28
C ILE A 524 7.28 62.27 15.54
N GLU A 525 8.10 61.84 14.59
CA GLU A 525 8.93 60.61 14.72
C GLU A 525 10.41 60.89 15.04
N LYS A 526 10.76 62.10 15.51
CA LYS A 526 12.12 62.49 15.94
C LYS A 526 12.17 62.79 17.44
N ASP A 527 13.34 62.67 18.06
CA ASP A 527 13.58 62.93 19.49
C ASP A 527 12.69 62.10 20.41
N MET A 528 12.50 60.82 20.06
CA MET A 528 11.64 59.91 20.80
C MET A 528 12.33 59.32 22.05
N ILE A 529 11.53 58.73 22.92
CA ILE A 529 11.95 57.96 24.08
C ILE A 529 11.83 56.48 23.72
N PHE A 530 12.95 55.77 23.71
CA PHE A 530 12.97 54.32 23.51
C PHE A 530 12.39 53.60 24.74
N ALA A 531 11.40 52.73 24.52
CA ALA A 531 10.72 52.01 25.61
C ALA A 531 11.16 50.53 25.71
N GLY A 532 11.38 49.87 24.57
CA GLY A 532 11.78 48.46 24.58
C GLY A 532 11.73 47.78 23.21
N LEU A 533 12.03 46.49 23.20
CA LEU A 533 11.86 45.61 22.04
C LEU A 533 10.78 44.58 22.34
N VAL A 534 9.97 44.25 21.35
CA VAL A 534 9.09 43.07 21.36
C VAL A 534 9.56 42.10 20.30
N ALA A 535 9.70 40.83 20.66
CA ALA A 535 10.22 39.79 19.78
C ALA A 535 9.23 38.63 19.71
N MET A 536 8.84 38.29 18.49
CA MET A 536 7.77 37.38 18.17
C MET A 536 8.17 36.36 17.12
N ILE A 537 7.48 35.24 17.10
CA ILE A 537 7.70 34.17 16.13
C ILE A 537 6.34 33.57 15.77
N ASP A 538 6.26 32.99 14.58
CA ASP A 538 5.22 32.03 14.26
C ASP A 538 5.64 30.67 14.82
N PRO A 539 5.06 30.22 15.95
CA PRO A 539 5.58 29.08 16.68
C PRO A 539 5.37 27.77 15.90
N PRO A 540 6.34 26.84 15.95
CA PRO A 540 6.13 25.50 15.41
C PRO A 540 5.03 24.77 16.17
N ARG A 541 4.31 23.88 15.48
CA ARG A 541 3.36 22.98 16.13
C ARG A 541 4.10 21.89 16.92
N PRO A 542 3.78 21.64 18.19
CA PRO A 542 4.54 20.71 19.04
C PRO A 542 4.57 19.27 18.49
N GLU A 543 3.49 18.82 17.87
CA GLU A 543 3.34 17.48 17.28
C GLU A 543 4.20 17.23 16.03
N VAL A 544 4.68 18.30 15.35
CA VAL A 544 5.49 18.17 14.12
C VAL A 544 6.80 17.47 14.40
N LYS A 545 7.42 17.72 15.56
CA LYS A 545 8.70 17.11 15.93
C LYS A 545 8.60 15.58 16.00
N ASP A 546 7.55 15.07 16.65
CA ASP A 546 7.30 13.63 16.76
C ASP A 546 6.95 13.00 15.41
N ALA A 547 6.23 13.74 14.56
CA ALA A 547 5.90 13.34 13.20
C ALA A 547 7.18 13.21 12.33
N VAL A 548 8.11 14.16 12.40
CA VAL A 548 9.41 14.12 11.70
C VAL A 548 10.26 12.93 12.19
N VAL A 549 10.32 12.68 13.49
CA VAL A 549 11.01 11.50 14.07
C VAL A 549 10.41 10.20 13.52
N THR A 550 9.09 10.14 13.39
CA THR A 550 8.38 8.98 12.83
C THR A 550 8.70 8.79 11.35
N CYS A 551 8.76 9.86 10.56
CA CYS A 551 9.22 9.83 9.17
C CYS A 551 10.64 9.26 9.04
N HIS A 552 11.59 9.76 9.84
CA HIS A 552 12.97 9.25 9.82
C HIS A 552 13.05 7.77 10.17
N ARG A 553 12.25 7.30 11.14
CA ARG A 553 12.14 5.88 11.52
C ARG A 553 11.59 5.01 10.39
N ALA A 554 10.71 5.57 9.56
CA ALA A 554 10.14 4.94 8.37
C ALA A 554 11.04 5.07 7.12
N CYS A 555 12.26 5.61 7.27
CA CYS A 555 13.20 5.94 6.20
C CYS A 555 12.59 6.89 5.14
N ILE A 556 11.78 7.85 5.59
CA ILE A 556 11.24 8.93 4.77
C ILE A 556 12.09 10.17 5.00
N THR A 557 12.63 10.75 3.92
CA THR A 557 13.37 12.00 3.98
C THR A 557 12.39 13.17 4.11
N THR A 558 12.56 13.99 5.15
CA THR A 558 11.78 15.21 5.35
C THR A 558 12.59 16.42 4.89
N VAL A 559 12.01 17.23 4.01
CA VAL A 559 12.64 18.42 3.43
C VAL A 559 11.78 19.64 3.75
N MET A 560 12.40 20.67 4.32
CA MET A 560 11.73 21.95 4.59
C MET A 560 12.03 22.94 3.46
N ILE A 561 10.99 23.57 2.92
CA ILE A 561 11.08 24.56 1.86
C ILE A 561 10.40 25.83 2.39
N THR A 562 11.09 26.97 2.38
CA THR A 562 10.54 28.22 2.96
C THR A 562 11.04 29.48 2.27
N GLY A 563 10.20 30.52 2.28
CA GLY A 563 10.58 31.88 1.89
C GLY A 563 11.39 32.62 2.96
N ASP A 564 11.51 32.08 4.17
CA ASP A 564 12.22 32.71 5.28
C ASP A 564 13.73 32.84 5.05
N HIS A 565 14.36 33.70 5.85
CA HIS A 565 15.82 33.83 5.87
C HIS A 565 16.50 32.53 6.32
N ARG A 566 17.70 32.27 5.78
CA ARG A 566 18.53 31.09 6.07
C ARG A 566 18.68 30.76 7.57
N ASN A 567 18.91 31.76 8.43
CA ASN A 567 19.14 31.54 9.87
C ASN A 567 17.84 31.11 10.58
N THR A 568 16.72 31.75 10.27
CA THR A 568 15.39 31.37 10.76
C THR A 568 15.03 29.95 10.32
N ALA A 569 15.21 29.64 9.04
CA ALA A 569 14.95 28.33 8.48
C ALA A 569 15.84 27.24 9.10
N ARG A 570 17.12 27.55 9.35
CA ARG A 570 18.04 26.65 10.06
C ARG A 570 17.56 26.38 11.49
N ALA A 571 17.28 27.41 12.26
CA ALA A 571 16.86 27.26 13.67
C ALA A 571 15.59 26.41 13.79
N ILE A 572 14.56 26.70 12.97
CA ILE A 572 13.31 25.91 12.95
C ILE A 572 13.58 24.48 12.45
N GLY A 573 14.44 24.32 11.44
CA GLY A 573 14.85 23.02 10.92
C GLY A 573 15.56 22.15 11.95
N GLU A 574 16.39 22.73 12.81
CA GLU A 574 17.06 22.05 13.93
C GLU A 574 16.07 21.71 15.05
N GLU A 575 15.23 22.68 15.45
CA GLU A 575 14.23 22.51 16.52
C GLU A 575 13.25 21.36 16.24
N LEU A 576 12.76 21.28 14.98
CA LEU A 576 11.81 20.28 14.51
C LEU A 576 12.46 18.96 14.06
N GLY A 577 13.79 18.91 13.93
CA GLY A 577 14.54 17.69 13.56
C GLY A 577 14.59 17.39 12.05
N PHE A 578 14.37 18.39 11.19
CA PHE A 578 14.63 18.30 9.74
C PHE A 578 16.13 18.34 9.45
N LEU A 579 16.87 19.22 10.12
CA LEU A 579 18.31 19.41 9.93
C LEU A 579 19.10 18.56 10.93
N LYS A 580 20.01 17.73 10.41
CA LYS A 580 21.02 16.97 11.18
C LYS A 580 22.41 17.49 10.83
N GLU A 581 23.42 17.22 11.66
CA GLU A 581 24.80 17.74 11.50
C GLU A 581 25.41 17.50 10.11
N ASN A 582 24.98 16.45 9.41
CA ASN A 582 25.48 16.05 8.09
C ASN A 582 24.68 16.60 6.90
N LEU A 583 23.62 17.39 7.14
CA LEU A 583 22.73 17.92 6.10
C LEU A 583 22.94 19.43 5.94
N LYS A 584 22.73 19.92 4.71
CA LYS A 584 22.96 21.31 4.32
C LYS A 584 21.68 22.14 4.36
N VAL A 585 21.87 23.44 4.57
CA VAL A 585 20.89 24.49 4.32
C VAL A 585 21.41 25.34 3.17
N ILE A 586 20.64 25.48 2.10
CA ILE A 586 20.97 26.39 0.99
C ILE A 586 19.89 27.46 0.84
N ASP A 587 20.24 28.58 0.22
CA ASP A 587 19.27 29.61 -0.15
C ASP A 587 18.97 29.61 -1.66
N GLY A 588 17.96 30.39 -2.05
CA GLY A 588 17.56 30.49 -3.46
C GLY A 588 18.68 30.95 -4.40
N MET A 589 19.55 31.86 -3.96
CA MET A 589 20.66 32.34 -4.81
C MET A 589 21.71 31.25 -5.02
N GLU A 590 22.05 30.50 -3.97
CA GLU A 590 22.91 29.32 -4.08
C GLU A 590 22.27 28.26 -5.01
N LEU A 591 20.95 28.06 -4.94
CA LEU A 591 20.22 27.12 -5.80
C LEU A 591 20.25 27.51 -7.29
N ASP A 592 20.24 28.80 -7.60
CA ASP A 592 20.32 29.31 -8.97
C ASP A 592 21.68 29.04 -9.63
N THR A 593 22.75 28.96 -8.83
CA THR A 593 24.09 28.63 -9.33
C THR A 593 24.26 27.14 -9.67
N LEU A 594 23.36 26.27 -9.17
CA LEU A 594 23.44 24.83 -9.40
C LEU A 594 22.74 24.45 -10.70
N SER A 595 23.44 23.71 -11.57
CA SER A 595 22.81 23.05 -12.73
C SER A 595 21.83 21.97 -12.26
N ASP A 596 20.84 21.63 -13.09
CA ASP A 596 19.86 20.61 -12.73
C ASP A 596 20.49 19.22 -12.50
N GLU A 597 21.55 18.84 -13.22
CA GLU A 597 22.25 17.56 -12.94
C GLU A 597 23.05 17.60 -11.64
N THR A 598 23.58 18.77 -11.27
CA THR A 598 24.31 18.94 -10.01
C THR A 598 23.34 18.94 -8.84
N LEU A 599 22.22 19.63 -8.98
CA LEU A 599 21.13 19.64 -8.02
C LEU A 599 20.61 18.23 -7.78
N GLU A 600 20.38 17.44 -8.84
CA GLU A 600 19.95 16.04 -8.74
C GLU A 600 20.88 15.21 -7.83
N LYS A 601 22.20 15.42 -7.87
CA LYS A 601 23.16 14.70 -7.03
C LYS A 601 23.25 15.25 -5.60
N GLU A 602 22.98 16.54 -5.40
CA GLU A 602 23.09 17.20 -4.10
C GLU A 602 21.79 17.18 -3.29
N VAL A 603 20.60 17.03 -3.89
CA VAL A 603 19.32 17.03 -3.16
C VAL A 603 19.26 16.07 -1.96
N PRO A 604 19.87 14.86 -1.97
CA PRO A 604 19.87 13.99 -0.80
C PRO A 604 20.65 14.53 0.41
N LYS A 605 21.51 15.52 0.21
CA LYS A 605 22.33 16.16 1.25
C LYS A 605 21.71 17.46 1.76
N ILE A 606 20.61 17.92 1.19
CA ILE A 606 20.00 19.22 1.52
C ILE A 606 18.68 18.96 2.26
N ALA A 607 18.57 19.48 3.48
CA ALA A 607 17.37 19.33 4.31
C ALA A 607 16.47 20.56 4.29
N VAL A 608 17.05 21.75 4.13
CA VAL A 608 16.34 23.02 4.23
C VAL A 608 16.71 23.93 3.07
N TYR A 609 15.68 24.44 2.38
CA TYR A 609 15.81 25.42 1.32
C TYR A 609 15.16 26.73 1.78
N ALA A 610 15.95 27.80 1.88
CA ALA A 610 15.53 29.11 2.37
C ALA A 610 15.42 30.13 1.23
N ARG A 611 14.61 31.19 1.41
CA ARG A 611 14.38 32.24 0.40
C ARG A 611 14.12 31.68 -1.01
N VAL A 612 13.26 30.67 -1.11
CA VAL A 612 12.95 30.04 -2.39
C VAL A 612 11.76 30.69 -3.10
N SER A 613 11.85 30.77 -4.43
CA SER A 613 10.75 31.17 -5.31
C SER A 613 9.85 29.96 -5.66
N ALA A 614 8.70 30.20 -6.30
CA ALA A 614 7.84 29.13 -6.82
C ALA A 614 8.58 28.20 -7.79
N GLU A 615 9.40 28.77 -8.67
CA GLU A 615 10.21 28.04 -9.65
C GLU A 615 11.23 27.12 -8.96
N HIS A 616 11.85 27.58 -7.87
CA HIS A 616 12.76 26.77 -7.06
C HIS A 616 12.05 25.55 -6.48
N LYS A 617 10.81 25.70 -5.99
CA LYS A 617 10.03 24.57 -5.46
C LYS A 617 9.83 23.48 -6.51
N ILE A 618 9.49 23.87 -7.75
CA ILE A 618 9.34 22.94 -8.88
C ILE A 618 10.68 22.23 -9.19
N ARG A 619 11.78 22.99 -9.27
CA ARG A 619 13.12 22.44 -9.54
C ARG A 619 13.52 21.40 -8.49
N ILE A 620 13.28 21.68 -7.21
CA ILE A 620 13.55 20.76 -6.09
C ILE A 620 12.74 19.46 -6.23
N VAL A 621 11.43 19.56 -6.49
CA VAL A 621 10.56 18.39 -6.65
C VAL A 621 11.01 17.53 -7.84
N ARG A 622 11.36 18.15 -8.97
CA ARG A 622 11.87 17.43 -10.16
C ARG A 622 13.19 16.72 -9.90
N ALA A 623 14.12 17.36 -9.20
CA ALA A 623 15.40 16.76 -8.85
C ALA A 623 15.23 15.49 -7.99
N TRP A 624 14.33 15.53 -7.00
CA TRP A 624 13.99 14.34 -6.20
C TRP A 624 13.31 13.24 -7.02
N LYS A 625 12.38 13.59 -7.91
CA LYS A 625 11.72 12.62 -8.80
C LYS A 625 12.71 11.93 -9.74
N LYS A 626 13.70 12.66 -10.29
CA LYS A 626 14.75 12.10 -11.14
C LYS A 626 15.64 11.09 -10.39
N GLN A 627 15.86 11.29 -9.09
CA GLN A 627 16.49 10.30 -8.19
C GLN A 627 15.61 9.06 -7.90
N GLY A 628 14.43 8.96 -8.51
CA GLY A 628 13.50 7.85 -8.32
C GLY A 628 12.69 7.92 -7.02
N ALA A 629 12.66 9.08 -6.36
CA ALA A 629 11.84 9.29 -5.17
C ALA A 629 10.35 9.47 -5.52
N VAL A 630 9.49 8.99 -4.62
CA VAL A 630 8.06 9.31 -4.61
C VAL A 630 7.89 10.50 -3.66
N VAL A 631 7.71 11.68 -4.25
CA VAL A 631 7.73 12.96 -3.55
C VAL A 631 6.30 13.38 -3.21
N ALA A 632 6.05 13.56 -1.92
CA ALA A 632 4.87 14.28 -1.42
C ALA A 632 5.25 15.74 -1.19
N MET A 633 4.52 16.69 -1.77
CA MET A 633 4.76 18.14 -1.61
C MET A 633 3.55 18.77 -0.94
N THR A 634 3.78 19.50 0.15
CA THR A 634 2.73 20.31 0.80
C THR A 634 2.79 21.76 0.32
N GLY A 635 1.63 22.41 0.29
CA GLY A 635 1.54 23.85 0.03
C GLY A 635 0.24 24.44 0.57
N ASP A 636 0.24 25.74 0.80
CA ASP A 636 -0.94 26.50 1.20
C ASP A 636 -1.14 27.74 0.31
N GLY A 637 -0.06 28.42 -0.09
CA GLY A 637 -0.12 29.60 -0.94
C GLY A 637 -0.22 29.28 -2.44
N VAL A 638 -0.68 30.27 -3.23
CA VAL A 638 -0.78 30.19 -4.71
C VAL A 638 0.56 29.85 -5.36
N ASN A 639 1.66 30.29 -4.74
CA ASN A 639 3.03 30.04 -5.20
C ASN A 639 3.43 28.56 -5.11
N ASP A 640 2.69 27.74 -4.35
CA ASP A 640 2.97 26.32 -4.17
C ASP A 640 2.24 25.43 -5.15
N ALA A 641 1.12 25.90 -5.72
CA ALA A 641 0.28 25.13 -6.62
C ALA A 641 1.07 24.44 -7.76
N PRO A 642 2.02 25.10 -8.45
CA PRO A 642 2.83 24.43 -9.47
C PRO A 642 3.68 23.26 -8.94
N ALA A 643 4.30 23.42 -7.77
CA ALA A 643 5.14 22.38 -7.16
C ALA A 643 4.30 21.23 -6.57
N VAL A 644 3.14 21.56 -5.98
CA VAL A 644 2.13 20.59 -5.53
C VAL A 644 1.62 19.76 -6.70
N LYS A 645 1.36 20.38 -7.85
CA LYS A 645 0.91 19.69 -9.07
C LYS A 645 2.01 18.80 -9.68
N GLU A 646 3.26 19.25 -9.64
CA GLU A 646 4.42 18.51 -10.17
C GLU A 646 4.81 17.30 -9.31
N ALA A 647 4.47 17.32 -8.02
CA ALA A 647 4.80 16.24 -7.09
C ALA A 647 4.19 14.90 -7.50
N SER A 648 4.73 13.80 -6.94
CA SER A 648 4.07 12.49 -7.09
C SER A 648 2.72 12.48 -6.39
N ILE A 649 2.63 13.28 -5.31
CA ILE A 649 1.42 13.50 -4.53
C ILE A 649 1.43 14.95 -4.09
N GLY A 650 0.45 15.72 -4.57
CA GLY A 650 0.20 17.07 -4.11
C GLY A 650 -0.66 17.07 -2.85
N ILE A 651 -0.24 17.82 -1.82
CA ILE A 651 -0.97 17.95 -0.55
C ILE A 651 -1.26 19.44 -0.31
N SER A 652 -2.51 19.79 -0.05
CA SER A 652 -2.88 21.16 0.32
C SER A 652 -3.37 21.24 1.77
N MET A 653 -3.13 22.39 2.41
CA MET A 653 -3.79 22.75 3.66
C MET A 653 -5.29 23.02 3.41
N GLY A 654 -6.14 22.64 4.34
CA GLY A 654 -7.59 22.75 4.28
C GLY A 654 -8.11 24.10 4.76
N ILE A 655 -7.49 24.67 5.80
CA ILE A 655 -7.92 25.93 6.42
C ILE A 655 -7.16 27.10 5.78
N THR A 656 -5.83 27.11 5.81
CA THR A 656 -4.99 28.18 5.24
C THR A 656 -4.75 28.03 3.75
N GLY A 657 -4.96 26.84 3.20
CA GLY A 657 -4.72 26.59 1.79
C GLY A 657 -5.65 27.39 0.89
N THR A 658 -5.05 28.13 -0.04
CA THR A 658 -5.73 28.79 -1.15
C THR A 658 -6.44 27.77 -2.03
N ASP A 659 -7.53 28.17 -2.66
CA ASP A 659 -8.30 27.25 -3.50
C ASP A 659 -7.49 26.76 -4.70
N VAL A 660 -6.56 27.57 -5.19
CA VAL A 660 -5.59 27.19 -6.25
C VAL A 660 -4.78 25.98 -5.84
N THR A 661 -4.25 26.00 -4.62
CA THR A 661 -3.39 24.94 -4.12
C THR A 661 -4.20 23.70 -3.74
N LYS A 662 -5.43 23.88 -3.22
CA LYS A 662 -6.41 22.81 -3.04
C LYS A 662 -6.80 22.14 -4.34
N GLU A 663 -6.88 22.88 -5.44
CA GLU A 663 -7.20 22.33 -6.76
C GLU A 663 -6.00 21.59 -7.38
N ALA A 664 -4.80 22.11 -7.20
CA ALA A 664 -3.57 21.47 -7.65
C ALA A 664 -3.29 20.15 -6.91
N SER A 665 -3.74 20.02 -5.66
CA SER A 665 -3.47 18.88 -4.79
C SER A 665 -4.30 17.63 -5.09
N ASP A 666 -3.75 16.48 -4.72
CA ASP A 666 -4.44 15.19 -4.73
C ASP A 666 -5.15 14.90 -3.42
N ILE A 667 -4.69 15.52 -2.33
CA ILE A 667 -5.10 15.30 -0.95
C ILE A 667 -5.19 16.66 -0.24
N ILE A 668 -6.23 16.84 0.58
CA ILE A 668 -6.43 18.00 1.45
C ILE A 668 -6.28 17.57 2.91
N ILE A 669 -5.47 18.28 3.68
CA ILE A 669 -5.34 18.09 5.14
C ILE A 669 -6.28 19.08 5.82
N THR A 670 -7.37 18.58 6.41
CA THR A 670 -8.48 19.43 6.89
C THR A 670 -8.17 20.20 8.17
N ASP A 671 -7.10 19.84 8.89
CA ASP A 671 -6.66 20.45 10.15
C ASP A 671 -5.31 21.18 10.06
N ASP A 672 -4.78 21.31 8.84
CA ASP A 672 -3.48 21.94 8.52
C ASP A 672 -2.28 21.39 9.28
N ASN A 673 -2.35 20.12 9.67
CA ASN A 673 -1.36 19.50 10.52
C ASN A 673 -0.43 18.55 9.74
N PHE A 674 0.88 18.79 9.84
CA PHE A 674 1.88 17.87 9.30
C PHE A 674 1.76 16.44 9.85
N ALA A 675 1.33 16.27 11.11
CA ALA A 675 1.11 14.94 11.69
C ALA A 675 0.04 14.13 10.94
N SER A 676 -0.97 14.80 10.39
CA SER A 676 -2.03 14.19 9.57
C SER A 676 -1.48 13.62 8.25
N ILE A 677 -0.41 14.21 7.70
CA ILE A 677 0.29 13.67 6.53
C ILE A 677 0.99 12.35 6.88
N VAL A 678 1.67 12.31 8.03
CA VAL A 678 2.35 11.09 8.50
C VAL A 678 1.34 9.97 8.78
N ALA A 679 0.22 10.32 9.40
CA ALA A 679 -0.93 9.43 9.56
C ALA A 679 -1.48 8.92 8.21
N ALA A 680 -1.55 9.78 7.19
CA ALA A 680 -1.99 9.39 5.86
C ALA A 680 -1.03 8.39 5.20
N VAL A 681 0.29 8.56 5.35
CA VAL A 681 1.30 7.60 4.87
C VAL A 681 1.16 6.25 5.58
N GLU A 682 0.95 6.26 6.89
CA GLU A 682 0.69 5.05 7.69
C GLU A 682 -0.55 4.30 7.18
N GLU A 683 -1.67 5.00 7.01
CA GLU A 683 -2.91 4.41 6.48
C GLU A 683 -2.75 3.93 5.04
N GLY A 684 -2.06 4.68 4.18
CA GLY A 684 -1.79 4.29 2.79
C GLY A 684 -0.99 2.99 2.70
N ARG A 685 0.04 2.84 3.54
CA ARG A 685 0.78 1.57 3.69
C ARG A 685 -0.13 0.45 4.19
N GLY A 686 -0.98 0.73 5.18
CA GLY A 686 -1.89 -0.25 5.78
C GLY A 686 -2.95 -0.76 4.81
N ILE A 687 -3.57 0.13 4.03
CA ILE A 687 -4.55 -0.21 3.00
C ILE A 687 -3.91 -1.14 1.96
N TYR A 688 -2.71 -0.82 1.50
CA TYR A 688 -1.98 -1.66 0.54
C TYR A 688 -1.69 -3.06 1.10
N ASP A 689 -1.18 -3.16 2.33
CA ASP A 689 -0.90 -4.45 2.98
C ASP A 689 -2.19 -5.27 3.13
N ASN A 690 -3.32 -4.66 3.49
CA ASN A 690 -4.59 -5.36 3.64
C ASN A 690 -5.17 -5.83 2.29
N ILE A 691 -5.05 -5.04 1.24
CA ILE A 691 -5.39 -5.46 -0.12
C ILE A 691 -4.53 -6.65 -0.53
N LYS A 692 -3.22 -6.62 -0.24
CA LYS A 692 -2.30 -7.73 -0.50
C LYS A 692 -2.70 -9.00 0.27
N LYS A 693 -3.14 -8.90 1.53
CA LYS A 693 -3.66 -10.04 2.32
C LYS A 693 -4.92 -10.64 1.69
N SER A 694 -5.84 -9.80 1.22
CA SER A 694 -7.09 -10.23 0.59
C SER A 694 -6.82 -10.96 -0.72
N ILE A 695 -5.93 -10.41 -1.56
CA ILE A 695 -5.46 -11.05 -2.80
C ILE A 695 -4.75 -12.37 -2.50
N HIS A 696 -3.87 -12.39 -1.50
CA HIS A 696 -3.17 -13.60 -1.08
C HIS A 696 -4.17 -14.68 -0.67
N TYR A 697 -5.15 -14.35 0.17
CA TYR A 697 -6.18 -15.27 0.62
C TYR A 697 -6.96 -15.89 -0.55
N LEU A 698 -7.62 -15.06 -1.37
CA LEU A 698 -8.43 -15.53 -2.49
C LEU A 698 -7.61 -16.41 -3.43
N LEU A 699 -6.43 -15.95 -3.85
CA LEU A 699 -5.62 -16.73 -4.78
C LEU A 699 -5.10 -18.05 -4.21
N SER A 700 -4.85 -18.14 -2.90
CA SER A 700 -4.52 -19.41 -2.26
C SER A 700 -5.71 -20.37 -2.24
N CYS A 701 -6.92 -19.86 -2.04
CA CYS A 701 -8.16 -20.63 -2.09
C CYS A 701 -8.46 -21.14 -3.50
N ASN A 702 -8.49 -20.24 -4.50
CA ASN A 702 -8.69 -20.60 -5.91
C ASN A 702 -7.60 -21.59 -6.39
N ALA A 703 -6.35 -21.43 -5.96
CA ALA A 703 -5.31 -22.40 -6.26
C ALA A 703 -5.62 -23.79 -5.68
N GLY A 704 -6.18 -23.87 -4.47
CA GLY A 704 -6.64 -25.13 -3.88
C GLY A 704 -7.77 -25.78 -4.67
N GLU A 705 -8.77 -25.01 -5.11
CA GLU A 705 -9.88 -25.51 -5.92
C GLU A 705 -9.41 -26.06 -7.26
N VAL A 706 -8.62 -25.28 -8.00
CA VAL A 706 -8.07 -25.68 -9.30
C VAL A 706 -7.21 -26.92 -9.17
N LEU A 707 -6.33 -26.98 -8.17
CA LEU A 707 -5.45 -28.13 -7.96
C LEU A 707 -6.25 -29.37 -7.53
N THR A 708 -7.25 -29.25 -6.65
CA THR A 708 -8.14 -30.38 -6.27
C THR A 708 -8.84 -30.98 -7.48
N MET A 709 -9.41 -30.14 -8.35
CA MET A 709 -10.10 -30.59 -9.55
C MET A 709 -9.11 -31.20 -10.56
N LEU A 710 -7.95 -30.57 -10.75
CA LEU A 710 -6.89 -31.08 -11.61
C LEU A 710 -6.39 -32.46 -11.14
N PHE A 711 -6.05 -32.62 -9.86
CA PHE A 711 -5.55 -33.89 -9.34
C PHE A 711 -6.63 -34.97 -9.32
N ALA A 712 -7.90 -34.63 -9.04
CA ALA A 712 -9.00 -35.59 -9.17
C ALA A 712 -9.12 -36.12 -10.61
N SER A 713 -9.08 -35.24 -11.62
CA SER A 713 -9.04 -35.66 -13.02
C SER A 713 -7.76 -36.45 -13.32
N LEU A 714 -6.56 -35.99 -12.94
CA LEU A 714 -5.31 -36.72 -13.19
C LEU A 714 -5.32 -38.15 -12.61
N PHE A 715 -5.95 -38.35 -11.45
CA PHE A 715 -6.12 -39.65 -10.79
C PHE A 715 -7.41 -40.38 -11.18
N ASN A 716 -8.11 -39.95 -12.23
CA ASN A 716 -9.36 -40.56 -12.73
C ASN A 716 -10.41 -40.79 -11.63
N LEU A 717 -10.48 -39.87 -10.68
CA LEU A 717 -11.44 -39.91 -9.59
C LEU A 717 -12.73 -39.21 -10.02
N PRO A 718 -13.90 -39.61 -9.49
CA PRO A 718 -15.09 -38.80 -9.66
C PRO A 718 -14.85 -37.41 -9.12
N LEU A 719 -15.38 -36.39 -9.80
CA LEU A 719 -15.14 -35.00 -9.39
C LEU A 719 -15.60 -34.76 -7.94
N PRO A 720 -14.73 -34.16 -7.10
CA PRO A 720 -15.02 -33.95 -5.69
C PRO A 720 -15.98 -32.77 -5.46
N LEU A 721 -16.03 -31.80 -6.38
CA LEU A 721 -16.84 -30.59 -6.27
C LEU A 721 -17.62 -30.31 -7.55
N PHE A 722 -18.84 -29.76 -7.39
CA PHE A 722 -19.66 -29.27 -8.50
C PHE A 722 -19.47 -27.77 -8.74
N PRO A 723 -19.77 -27.25 -9.95
CA PRO A 723 -19.67 -25.82 -10.27
C PRO A 723 -20.41 -24.89 -9.30
N ILE A 724 -21.62 -25.28 -8.89
CA ILE A 724 -22.45 -24.49 -7.97
C ILE A 724 -21.81 -24.39 -6.56
N GLN A 725 -21.12 -25.45 -6.12
CA GLN A 725 -20.39 -25.47 -4.86
C GLN A 725 -19.16 -24.55 -4.93
N ILE A 726 -18.44 -24.56 -6.04
CA ILE A 726 -17.29 -23.68 -6.30
C ILE A 726 -17.71 -22.20 -6.34
N LEU A 727 -18.83 -21.89 -6.99
CA LEU A 727 -19.39 -20.53 -7.02
C LEU A 727 -19.73 -20.04 -5.60
N TRP A 728 -20.37 -20.91 -4.81
CA TRP A 728 -20.70 -20.62 -3.41
C TRP A 728 -19.45 -20.35 -2.56
N ILE A 729 -18.40 -21.15 -2.77
CA ILE A 729 -17.13 -20.96 -2.07
C ILE A 729 -16.56 -19.57 -2.38
N ASN A 730 -16.34 -19.29 -3.67
CA ASN A 730 -15.64 -18.07 -4.11
C ASN A 730 -16.38 -16.78 -3.77
N ILE A 731 -17.71 -16.79 -3.83
CA ILE A 731 -18.53 -15.59 -3.66
C ILE A 731 -18.99 -15.42 -2.21
N ALA A 732 -19.50 -16.49 -1.59
CA ALA A 732 -20.17 -16.42 -0.30
C ALA A 732 -19.19 -16.64 0.85
N THR A 733 -18.56 -17.82 0.92
CA THR A 733 -17.72 -18.18 2.08
C THR A 733 -16.37 -17.49 2.08
N ASP A 734 -15.78 -17.23 0.90
CA ASP A 734 -14.49 -16.53 0.78
C ASP A 734 -14.63 -15.01 0.69
N GLY A 735 -15.75 -14.52 0.15
CA GLY A 735 -15.99 -13.09 0.01
C GLY A 735 -15.97 -12.34 1.36
N LEU A 736 -16.59 -12.92 2.40
CA LEU A 736 -16.67 -12.28 3.72
C LEU A 736 -15.30 -12.21 4.44
N PRO A 737 -14.52 -13.31 4.58
CA PRO A 737 -13.18 -13.25 5.15
C PRO A 737 -12.22 -12.36 4.35
N ALA A 738 -12.30 -12.38 3.02
CA ALA A 738 -11.47 -11.52 2.17
C ALA A 738 -11.77 -10.04 2.42
N LEU A 739 -13.05 -9.67 2.53
CA LEU A 739 -13.44 -8.31 2.91
C LEU A 739 -12.92 -7.94 4.32
N ALA A 740 -13.01 -8.86 5.28
CA ALA A 740 -12.51 -8.64 6.64
C ALA A 740 -10.99 -8.49 6.72
N LEU A 741 -10.24 -9.18 5.86
CA LEU A 741 -8.79 -9.01 5.66
C LEU A 741 -8.46 -7.67 5.01
N GLY A 742 -9.30 -7.18 4.09
CA GLY A 742 -9.21 -5.86 3.47
C GLY A 742 -9.29 -4.71 4.47
N VAL A 743 -9.89 -4.94 5.64
CA VAL A 743 -10.03 -3.97 6.74
C VAL A 743 -9.35 -4.41 8.04
N ASP A 744 -8.36 -5.30 7.94
CA ASP A 744 -7.57 -5.73 9.09
C ASP A 744 -6.82 -4.56 9.74
N THR A 745 -6.42 -4.74 11.00
CA THR A 745 -5.69 -3.71 11.74
C THR A 745 -4.33 -3.46 11.10
N VAL A 746 -3.94 -2.18 11.00
CA VAL A 746 -2.63 -1.78 10.49
C VAL A 746 -1.54 -2.32 11.44
N ASP A 747 -0.44 -2.83 10.87
CA ASP A 747 0.68 -3.36 11.67
C ASP A 747 1.32 -2.21 12.49
N PRO A 748 1.44 -2.33 13.83
CA PRO A 748 2.05 -1.29 14.67
C PRO A 748 3.50 -0.93 14.29
N HIS A 749 4.17 -1.80 13.52
CA HIS A 749 5.53 -1.58 13.04
C HIS A 749 5.60 -1.15 11.57
N ILE A 750 4.48 -0.76 10.95
CA ILE A 750 4.45 -0.37 9.54
C ILE A 750 5.34 0.86 9.25
N MET A 751 5.44 1.78 10.22
CA MET A 751 6.32 2.96 10.19
C MET A 751 7.76 2.66 10.65
N ARG A 752 8.13 1.37 10.80
CA ARG A 752 9.53 0.93 10.99
C ARG A 752 10.11 0.26 9.73
N ARG A 753 9.29 0.07 8.71
CA ARG A 753 9.70 -0.53 7.43
C ARG A 753 10.08 0.57 6.45
N GLN A 754 11.03 0.26 5.57
CA GLN A 754 11.37 1.12 4.44
C GLN A 754 10.18 1.27 3.48
N ALA A 755 10.10 2.41 2.82
CA ALA A 755 9.11 2.66 1.78
C ALA A 755 9.24 1.64 0.63
N ARG A 756 8.09 1.17 0.13
CA ARG A 756 8.03 0.26 -1.01
C ARG A 756 8.43 1.01 -2.29
N ARG A 757 9.12 0.34 -3.21
CA ARG A 757 9.33 0.85 -4.57
C ARG A 757 7.97 0.90 -5.31
N SER A 758 7.68 2.00 -6.00
CA SER A 758 6.44 2.16 -6.79
C SER A 758 6.22 1.07 -7.85
N THR A 759 7.32 0.53 -8.39
CA THR A 759 7.36 -0.55 -9.39
C THR A 759 7.22 -1.96 -8.81
N ALA A 760 7.12 -2.11 -7.49
CA ALA A 760 6.96 -3.43 -6.88
C ALA A 760 5.63 -4.07 -7.33
N GLN A 761 5.71 -5.33 -7.73
CA GLN A 761 4.54 -6.15 -8.05
C GLN A 761 3.75 -6.45 -6.78
N ILE A 762 2.42 -6.56 -6.92
CA ILE A 762 1.53 -6.92 -5.80
C ILE A 762 1.86 -8.32 -5.31
N ILE A 763 1.99 -9.26 -6.25
CA ILE A 763 2.39 -10.64 -6.02
C ILE A 763 3.85 -10.77 -6.45
N ASP A 764 4.74 -10.70 -5.47
CA ASP A 764 6.14 -11.01 -5.68
C ASP A 764 6.36 -12.53 -5.78
N ARG A 765 7.55 -12.94 -6.25
CA ARG A 765 7.88 -14.37 -6.41
C ARG A 765 7.81 -15.17 -5.11
N SER A 766 8.00 -14.51 -3.96
CA SER A 766 7.92 -15.18 -2.66
C SER A 766 6.46 -15.47 -2.30
N LEU A 767 5.58 -14.48 -2.50
CA LEU A 767 4.15 -14.62 -2.29
C LEU A 767 3.55 -15.64 -3.26
N GLY A 768 3.94 -15.62 -4.54
CA GLY A 768 3.47 -16.59 -5.52
C GLY A 768 3.79 -18.04 -5.14
N LYS A 769 4.99 -18.31 -4.63
CA LYS A 769 5.35 -19.65 -4.11
C LYS A 769 4.51 -20.04 -2.89
N LEU A 770 4.25 -19.08 -2.01
CA LEU A 770 3.46 -19.29 -0.81
C LEU A 770 2.00 -19.62 -1.17
N ILE A 771 1.42 -18.91 -2.15
CA ILE A 771 0.07 -19.16 -2.69
C ILE A 771 -0.03 -20.61 -3.21
N VAL A 772 0.91 -21.04 -4.05
CA VAL A 772 0.90 -22.39 -4.62
C VAL A 772 1.07 -23.46 -3.53
N LEU A 773 1.97 -23.24 -2.57
CA LEU A 773 2.14 -24.16 -1.44
C LEU A 773 0.86 -24.31 -0.62
N GLN A 774 0.19 -23.19 -0.31
CA GLN A 774 -1.05 -23.20 0.45
C GLN A 774 -2.20 -23.84 -0.32
N GLY A 775 -2.31 -23.56 -1.62
CA GLY A 775 -3.25 -24.26 -2.50
C GLY A 775 -3.02 -25.76 -2.51
N PHE A 776 -1.75 -26.21 -2.55
CA PHE A 776 -1.41 -27.63 -2.46
C PHE A 776 -1.79 -28.24 -1.10
N LEU A 777 -1.60 -27.53 0.01
CA LEU A 777 -2.02 -28.01 1.34
C LEU A 777 -3.54 -28.17 1.44
N ILE A 778 -4.29 -27.18 0.95
CA ILE A 778 -5.77 -27.25 0.88
C ILE A 778 -6.19 -28.44 0.02
N THR A 779 -5.55 -28.60 -1.15
CA THR A 779 -5.80 -29.72 -2.06
C THR A 779 -5.56 -31.06 -1.39
N PHE A 780 -4.40 -31.18 -0.74
CA PHE A 780 -4.00 -32.38 -0.03
C PHE A 780 -5.01 -32.73 1.07
N SER A 781 -5.41 -31.76 1.90
CA SER A 781 -6.42 -32.00 2.94
C SER A 781 -7.78 -32.42 2.37
N THR A 782 -8.22 -31.79 1.29
CA THR A 782 -9.53 -32.04 0.68
C THR A 782 -9.57 -33.40 -0.02
N LEU A 783 -8.56 -33.71 -0.83
CA LEU A 783 -8.49 -35.00 -1.53
C LEU A 783 -8.27 -36.15 -0.56
N LEU A 784 -7.48 -35.96 0.50
CA LEU A 784 -7.27 -37.00 1.50
C LEU A 784 -8.57 -37.33 2.25
N ALA A 785 -9.35 -36.32 2.64
CA ALA A 785 -10.67 -36.52 3.24
C ALA A 785 -11.65 -37.18 2.25
N TYR A 786 -11.66 -36.72 1.00
CA TYR A 786 -12.49 -37.30 -0.07
C TYR A 786 -12.20 -38.78 -0.29
N LEU A 787 -10.92 -39.14 -0.43
CA LEU A 787 -10.47 -40.52 -0.63
C LEU A 787 -10.75 -41.40 0.59
N TYR A 788 -10.59 -40.86 1.80
CA TYR A 788 -10.88 -41.56 3.03
C TYR A 788 -12.35 -42.01 3.10
N VAL A 789 -13.28 -41.12 2.73
CA VAL A 789 -14.72 -41.42 2.76
C VAL A 789 -15.11 -42.31 1.58
N LEU A 790 -14.55 -42.06 0.40
CA LEU A 790 -14.88 -42.78 -0.81
C LEU A 790 -14.44 -44.26 -0.76
N TYR A 791 -13.34 -44.56 -0.06
CA TYR A 791 -12.74 -45.90 -0.10
C TYR A 791 -12.38 -46.51 1.27
N GLY A 792 -12.45 -45.79 2.38
CA GLY A 792 -11.97 -46.26 3.70
C GLY A 792 -10.43 -46.31 3.83
N PHE A 793 -9.87 -46.25 5.04
CA PHE A 793 -8.42 -46.09 5.25
C PHE A 793 -7.58 -47.26 4.68
N ASP A 794 -8.02 -48.50 4.84
CA ASP A 794 -7.29 -49.70 4.39
C ASP A 794 -7.58 -50.05 2.92
N ALA A 795 -8.79 -49.77 2.42
CA ALA A 795 -9.21 -50.10 1.06
C ALA A 795 -8.94 -48.97 0.04
N ALA A 796 -8.75 -47.70 0.45
CA ALA A 796 -8.35 -46.60 -0.45
C ALA A 796 -7.04 -46.87 -1.18
N PHE A 797 -6.06 -47.39 -0.44
CA PHE A 797 -4.72 -47.60 -0.97
C PHE A 797 -4.65 -48.89 -1.81
N GLU A 798 -5.27 -49.98 -1.34
CA GLU A 798 -5.34 -51.24 -2.09
C GLU A 798 -6.22 -51.14 -3.35
N THR A 799 -7.33 -50.39 -3.32
CA THR A 799 -8.25 -50.28 -4.47
C THR A 799 -7.72 -49.31 -5.52
N PHE A 800 -7.08 -48.20 -5.11
CA PHE A 800 -6.31 -47.35 -6.04
C PHE A 800 -5.23 -48.16 -6.76
N TYR A 801 -4.53 -49.02 -6.02
CA TYR A 801 -3.52 -49.92 -6.57
C TYR A 801 -4.15 -51.00 -7.48
N ASN A 802 -5.25 -51.63 -7.08
CA ASN A 802 -5.87 -52.74 -7.82
C ASN A 802 -6.65 -52.30 -9.08
N ASN A 803 -7.43 -51.21 -9.02
CA ASN A 803 -8.17 -50.69 -10.19
C ASN A 803 -7.23 -50.14 -11.26
N TRP A 804 -6.09 -49.57 -10.86
CA TRP A 804 -5.18 -48.93 -11.80
C TRP A 804 -4.13 -49.89 -12.38
N PHE A 805 -3.61 -50.83 -11.59
CA PHE A 805 -2.51 -51.72 -12.02
C PHE A 805 -2.95 -53.13 -12.44
N ASN A 806 -4.07 -53.67 -11.94
CA ASN A 806 -4.46 -55.05 -12.23
C ASN A 806 -5.57 -55.19 -13.29
N GLY A 807 -6.09 -54.07 -13.83
CA GLY A 807 -7.08 -54.08 -14.92
C GLY A 807 -8.40 -54.81 -14.61
N LYS A 808 -8.55 -55.34 -13.39
CA LYS A 808 -9.78 -55.90 -12.89
C LYS A 808 -10.62 -54.72 -12.43
N THR A 809 -11.70 -54.42 -13.14
CA THR A 809 -12.88 -53.84 -12.53
C THR A 809 -13.28 -54.80 -11.42
N ALA A 810 -12.81 -54.57 -10.20
CA ALA A 810 -13.31 -55.34 -9.08
C ALA A 810 -14.83 -55.08 -9.06
N PRO A 811 -15.69 -56.12 -9.06
CA PRO A 811 -17.07 -55.98 -8.69
C PRO A 811 -17.10 -55.90 -7.16
N TYR A 812 -16.51 -54.84 -6.59
CA TYR A 812 -17.12 -54.29 -5.40
C TYR A 812 -18.15 -53.33 -5.95
N GLU A 813 -19.43 -53.68 -5.78
CA GLU A 813 -20.48 -52.67 -5.79
C GLU A 813 -19.97 -51.47 -4.98
N PHE A 814 -20.07 -50.27 -5.54
CA PHE A 814 -19.65 -49.04 -4.89
C PHE A 814 -20.41 -48.89 -3.57
N ASP A 815 -19.85 -49.38 -2.46
CA ASP A 815 -20.43 -49.28 -1.11
C ASP A 815 -20.06 -47.95 -0.43
N GLY A 816 -19.20 -47.15 -1.07
CA GLY A 816 -18.87 -45.79 -0.65
C GLY A 816 -19.88 -44.78 -1.16
N ASP A 817 -20.51 -44.03 -0.25
CA ASP A 817 -21.45 -42.96 -0.60
C ASP A 817 -20.68 -41.78 -1.23
N ILE A 818 -20.63 -41.76 -2.57
CA ILE A 818 -20.02 -40.69 -3.36
C ILE A 818 -20.62 -39.31 -3.03
N VAL A 819 -21.89 -39.26 -2.66
CA VAL A 819 -22.59 -38.02 -2.31
C VAL A 819 -22.09 -37.53 -0.94
N ARG A 820 -21.92 -38.45 0.03
CA ARG A 820 -21.25 -38.16 1.30
C ARG A 820 -19.81 -37.69 1.11
N ALA A 821 -19.04 -38.38 0.27
CA ALA A 821 -17.64 -38.02 -0.01
C ALA A 821 -17.53 -36.62 -0.60
N ARG A 822 -18.37 -36.27 -1.58
CA ARG A 822 -18.45 -34.91 -2.16
C ARG A 822 -18.87 -33.86 -1.13
N THR A 823 -19.85 -34.19 -0.28
CA THR A 823 -20.30 -33.28 0.79
C THR A 823 -19.18 -33.01 1.80
N ILE A 824 -18.44 -34.04 2.19
CA ILE A 824 -17.27 -33.89 3.09
C ILE A 824 -16.14 -33.11 2.40
N ALA A 825 -15.83 -33.40 1.13
CA ALA A 825 -14.83 -32.65 0.37
C ALA A 825 -15.21 -31.16 0.26
N PHE A 826 -16.48 -30.85 0.02
CA PHE A 826 -17.02 -29.50 0.01
C PHE A 826 -16.84 -28.80 1.35
N CYS A 827 -17.19 -29.46 2.46
CA CYS A 827 -17.01 -28.89 3.80
C CYS A 827 -15.53 -28.74 4.20
N VAL A 828 -14.65 -29.69 3.84
CA VAL A 828 -13.20 -29.61 4.10
C VAL A 828 -12.58 -28.47 3.30
N MET A 829 -12.98 -28.27 2.04
CA MET A 829 -12.52 -27.15 1.23
C MET A 829 -12.86 -25.82 1.93
N VAL A 830 -14.13 -25.61 2.27
CA VAL A 830 -14.61 -24.39 2.93
C VAL A 830 -13.89 -24.15 4.26
N ILE A 831 -13.85 -25.14 5.15
CA ILE A 831 -13.25 -24.95 6.49
C ILE A 831 -11.73 -24.78 6.41
N SER A 832 -11.05 -25.45 5.47
CA SER A 832 -9.62 -25.24 5.22
C SER A 832 -9.34 -23.81 4.79
N GLN A 833 -10.18 -23.25 3.92
CA GLN A 833 -10.08 -21.86 3.49
C GLN A 833 -10.39 -20.90 4.66
N LEU A 834 -11.41 -21.17 5.48
CA LEU A 834 -11.67 -20.37 6.69
C LEU A 834 -10.47 -20.36 7.65
N PHE A 835 -9.79 -21.50 7.86
CA PHE A 835 -8.53 -21.56 8.59
C PHE A 835 -7.40 -20.78 7.89
N GLN A 836 -7.34 -20.88 6.57
CA GLN A 836 -6.37 -20.17 5.75
C GLN A 836 -6.53 -18.64 5.83
N SER A 837 -7.74 -18.13 6.05
CA SER A 837 -7.97 -16.69 6.27
C SER A 837 -7.17 -16.15 7.46
N PHE A 838 -7.04 -16.93 8.54
CA PHE A 838 -6.20 -16.58 9.69
C PHE A 838 -4.71 -16.65 9.36
N ASN A 839 -4.29 -17.63 8.56
CA ASN A 839 -2.90 -17.73 8.09
C ASN A 839 -2.49 -16.51 7.27
N CYS A 840 -3.40 -15.99 6.43
CA CYS A 840 -3.17 -14.85 5.54
C CYS A 840 -3.13 -13.49 6.27
N ARG A 841 -3.48 -13.40 7.55
CA ARG A 841 -3.31 -12.16 8.34
C ARG A 841 -1.86 -11.68 8.36
N ASN A 842 -0.91 -12.61 8.35
CA ASN A 842 0.51 -12.29 8.19
C ASN A 842 1.27 -13.46 7.56
N ALA A 843 1.99 -13.19 6.47
CA ALA A 843 2.73 -14.21 5.73
C ALA A 843 3.92 -14.81 6.50
N ARG A 844 4.44 -14.13 7.54
CA ARG A 844 5.65 -14.57 8.27
C ARG A 844 5.45 -14.74 9.78
N ARG A 845 4.62 -13.91 10.40
CA ARG A 845 4.36 -13.99 11.84
C ARG A 845 3.25 -14.99 12.14
N SER A 846 3.46 -15.75 13.22
CA SER A 846 2.48 -16.68 13.78
C SER A 846 1.22 -15.95 14.22
N LEU A 847 0.05 -16.58 14.02
CA LEU A 847 -1.24 -16.06 14.51
C LEU A 847 -1.22 -15.83 16.03
N PHE A 848 -0.56 -16.72 16.79
CA PHE A 848 -0.49 -16.64 18.24
C PHE A 848 0.33 -15.43 18.72
N ALA A 849 1.28 -14.95 17.93
CA ALA A 849 2.03 -13.73 18.22
C ALA A 849 1.24 -12.45 17.91
N ILE A 850 0.29 -12.52 16.97
CA ILE A 850 -0.58 -11.41 16.57
C ILE A 850 -1.82 -11.33 17.47
N GLY A 851 -2.26 -12.48 17.98
CA GLY A 851 -3.51 -12.64 18.72
C GLY A 851 -4.67 -13.00 17.77
N PRO A 852 -5.35 -14.15 17.95
CA PRO A 852 -6.46 -14.55 17.08
C PRO A 852 -7.69 -13.63 17.19
N PHE A 853 -7.88 -12.97 18.33
CA PHE A 853 -9.04 -12.11 18.61
C PHE A 853 -8.86 -10.63 18.24
N THR A 854 -7.71 -10.25 17.65
CA THR A 854 -7.44 -8.84 17.34
C THR A 854 -8.29 -8.30 16.18
N ASN A 855 -8.67 -9.15 15.22
CA ASN A 855 -9.60 -8.77 14.15
C ASN A 855 -10.99 -9.38 14.38
N LYS A 856 -11.84 -8.63 15.10
CA LYS A 856 -13.23 -9.02 15.40
C LYS A 856 -14.08 -9.19 14.13
N LYS A 857 -13.80 -8.43 13.07
CA LYS A 857 -14.53 -8.52 11.80
C LYS A 857 -14.23 -9.83 11.08
N LEU A 858 -12.98 -10.30 11.12
CA LEU A 858 -12.60 -11.59 10.55
C LEU A 858 -13.25 -12.75 11.31
N LEU A 859 -13.27 -12.69 12.64
CA LEU A 859 -13.98 -13.70 13.44
C LEU A 859 -15.48 -13.75 13.12
N LEU A 860 -16.11 -12.58 13.00
CA LEU A 860 -17.51 -12.49 12.60
C LEU A 860 -17.72 -13.04 11.18
N ALA A 861 -16.85 -12.69 10.23
CA ALA A 861 -16.92 -13.18 8.86
C ALA A 861 -16.77 -14.71 8.78
N VAL A 862 -15.82 -15.29 9.51
CA VAL A 862 -15.62 -16.74 9.60
C VAL A 862 -16.82 -17.42 10.26
N GLY A 863 -17.35 -16.85 11.35
CA GLY A 863 -18.54 -17.37 12.03
C GLY A 863 -19.79 -17.37 11.14
N ILE A 864 -20.02 -16.27 10.42
CA ILE A 864 -21.12 -16.17 9.45
C ILE A 864 -20.92 -17.17 8.31
N SER A 865 -19.71 -17.29 7.76
CA SER A 865 -19.42 -18.21 6.65
C SER A 865 -19.60 -19.68 7.07
N LEU A 866 -19.18 -20.04 8.29
CA LEU A 866 -19.41 -21.37 8.85
C LEU A 866 -20.91 -21.63 9.08
N ALA A 867 -21.65 -20.66 9.61
CA ALA A 867 -23.10 -20.78 9.81
C ALA A 867 -23.84 -20.95 8.46
N MET A 868 -23.43 -20.21 7.44
CA MET A 868 -23.93 -20.33 6.07
C MET A 868 -23.64 -21.73 5.50
N GLN A 869 -22.43 -22.26 5.71
CA GLN A 869 -22.06 -23.60 5.27
C GLN A 869 -22.91 -24.68 5.96
N VAL A 870 -23.04 -24.61 7.29
CA VAL A 870 -23.90 -25.53 8.07
C VAL A 870 -25.35 -25.44 7.61
N SER A 871 -25.84 -24.25 7.29
CA SER A 871 -27.22 -24.05 6.81
C SER A 871 -27.47 -24.76 5.47
N ILE A 872 -26.51 -24.79 4.55
CA ILE A 872 -26.63 -25.53 3.29
C ILE A 872 -26.72 -27.03 3.51
N ILE A 873 -26.01 -27.56 4.51
CA ILE A 873 -25.95 -29.00 4.78
C ILE A 873 -27.24 -29.52 5.45
N TYR A 874 -27.91 -28.70 6.26
CA TYR A 874 -29.03 -29.16 7.09
C TYR A 874 -30.41 -28.62 6.70
N ILE A 875 -30.51 -27.62 5.83
CA ILE A 875 -31.80 -27.12 5.35
C ILE A 875 -32.18 -27.91 4.08
N PRO A 876 -33.24 -28.74 4.11
CA PRO A 876 -33.54 -29.70 3.04
C PRO A 876 -33.77 -29.09 1.65
N TYR A 877 -34.12 -27.81 1.58
CA TYR A 877 -34.27 -27.09 0.33
C TYR A 877 -32.96 -27.03 -0.49
N PHE A 878 -31.81 -27.01 0.20
CA PHE A 878 -30.50 -26.85 -0.44
C PHE A 878 -29.90 -28.18 -0.93
N ASP A 879 -30.37 -29.33 -0.46
CA ASP A 879 -29.88 -30.66 -0.84
C ASP A 879 -29.90 -30.87 -2.35
N THR A 880 -31.02 -30.52 -3.00
CA THR A 880 -31.20 -30.67 -4.45
C THR A 880 -30.35 -29.69 -5.26
N ILE A 881 -30.14 -28.47 -4.75
CA ILE A 881 -29.44 -27.40 -5.45
C ILE A 881 -27.92 -27.63 -5.38
N PHE A 882 -27.41 -27.91 -4.18
CA PHE A 882 -25.97 -28.06 -3.93
C PHE A 882 -25.49 -29.51 -4.03
N LYS A 883 -26.40 -30.46 -4.23
CA LYS A 883 -26.12 -31.91 -4.31
C LYS A 883 -25.36 -32.38 -3.07
N VAL A 884 -25.89 -32.03 -1.89
CA VAL A 884 -25.32 -32.33 -0.57
C VAL A 884 -26.26 -33.24 0.23
N ILE A 885 -25.72 -33.90 1.25
CA ILE A 885 -26.50 -34.69 2.22
C ILE A 885 -26.25 -34.21 3.65
N PRO A 886 -27.21 -34.39 4.57
CA PRO A 886 -26.99 -34.10 5.98
C PRO A 886 -25.85 -34.97 6.55
N LEU A 887 -24.94 -34.34 7.29
CA LEU A 887 -23.76 -34.98 7.84
C LEU A 887 -23.96 -35.44 9.29
N GLU A 888 -23.32 -36.54 9.67
CA GLU A 888 -23.32 -37.03 11.05
C GLU A 888 -22.30 -36.28 11.93
N PRO A 889 -22.43 -36.30 13.26
CA PRO A 889 -21.44 -35.68 14.15
C PRO A 889 -20.00 -36.19 13.94
N GLY A 890 -19.83 -37.47 13.56
CA GLY A 890 -18.53 -38.05 13.25
C GLY A 890 -17.88 -37.44 12.00
N ASP A 891 -18.68 -37.07 11.00
CA ASP A 891 -18.19 -36.42 9.78
C ASP A 891 -17.60 -35.04 10.09
N TRP A 892 -18.21 -34.29 11.01
CA TRP A 892 -17.68 -32.98 11.41
C TRP A 892 -16.31 -33.09 12.09
N ILE A 893 -16.08 -34.11 12.92
CA ILE A 893 -14.76 -34.35 13.53
C ILE A 893 -13.72 -34.56 12.45
N LEU A 894 -14.04 -35.40 11.45
CA LEU A 894 -13.18 -35.65 10.31
C LEU A 894 -12.90 -34.37 9.50
N ILE A 895 -13.95 -33.60 9.21
CA ILE A 895 -13.86 -32.35 8.46
C ILE A 895 -12.94 -31.36 9.18
N PHE A 896 -13.15 -31.11 10.47
CA PHE A 896 -12.30 -30.20 11.24
C PHE A 896 -10.87 -30.73 11.39
N GLY A 897 -10.70 -32.05 11.55
CA GLY A 897 -9.41 -32.71 11.60
C GLY A 897 -8.57 -32.43 10.35
N PHE A 898 -9.07 -32.80 9.17
CA PHE A 898 -8.37 -32.59 7.90
C PHE A 898 -8.19 -31.10 7.59
N SER A 899 -9.20 -30.27 7.85
CA SER A 899 -9.12 -28.84 7.56
C SER A 899 -8.08 -28.10 8.41
N SER A 900 -7.88 -28.54 9.65
CA SER A 900 -6.88 -27.95 10.56
C SER A 900 -5.44 -28.21 10.11
N LEU A 901 -5.19 -29.21 9.26
CA LEU A 901 -3.85 -29.60 8.80
C LEU A 901 -3.15 -28.43 8.09
N THR A 902 -3.87 -27.71 7.24
CA THR A 902 -3.38 -26.52 6.52
C THR A 902 -2.94 -25.44 7.50
N PHE A 903 -3.70 -25.21 8.57
CA PHE A 903 -3.35 -24.26 9.63
C PHE A 903 -2.09 -24.67 10.39
N ILE A 904 -2.06 -25.90 10.88
CA ILE A 904 -0.97 -26.43 11.70
C ILE A 904 0.35 -26.41 10.93
N ILE A 905 0.37 -26.92 9.69
CA ILE A 905 1.58 -26.95 8.86
C ILE A 905 2.10 -25.52 8.60
N MET A 906 1.21 -24.59 8.30
CA MET A 906 1.62 -23.20 8.04
C MET A 906 2.18 -22.51 9.29
N GLU A 907 1.64 -22.75 10.47
CA GLU A 907 2.19 -22.22 11.72
C GLU A 907 3.56 -22.83 12.04
N ILE A 908 3.76 -24.13 11.75
CA ILE A 908 5.08 -24.78 11.84
C ILE A 908 6.07 -24.11 10.86
N ILE A 909 5.69 -23.89 9.61
CA ILE A 909 6.55 -23.22 8.61
C ILE A 909 6.94 -21.81 9.09
N LYS A 910 5.98 -21.03 9.59
CA LYS A 910 6.23 -19.68 10.15
C LYS A 910 7.17 -19.73 11.36
N LEU A 911 7.04 -20.74 12.22
CA LEU A 911 7.92 -20.94 13.37
C LEU A 911 9.39 -21.12 12.94
N PHE A 912 9.64 -21.91 11.89
CA PHE A 912 10.99 -22.08 11.34
C PHE A 912 11.50 -20.83 10.63
N MET A 913 10.65 -20.11 9.90
CA MET A 913 11.03 -18.85 9.25
C MET A 913 11.45 -17.77 10.26
N ARG A 914 10.83 -17.73 11.44
CA ARG A 914 11.11 -16.73 12.49
C ARG A 914 12.51 -16.88 13.10
N ARG A 915 13.07 -18.08 13.18
CA ARG A 915 14.43 -18.32 13.73
C ARG A 915 15.55 -17.73 12.86
N VAL A 916 15.23 -17.28 11.65
CA VAL A 916 16.20 -16.72 10.70
C VAL A 916 16.19 -15.18 10.70
N GLU A 917 15.20 -14.51 11.33
CA GLU A 917 15.16 -13.04 11.43
C GLU A 917 15.85 -12.54 12.71
N VAL A 918 17.13 -12.18 12.60
CA VAL A 918 17.88 -11.41 13.63
C VAL A 918 17.43 -9.93 13.57
N PRO A 919 17.28 -9.22 14.70
CA PRO A 919 16.90 -7.81 14.72
C PRO A 919 17.93 -6.95 13.98
N VAL A 920 17.45 -6.07 13.10
CA VAL A 920 18.31 -5.13 12.36
C VAL A 920 18.80 -4.04 13.31
N GLY A 921 20.05 -4.15 13.75
CA GLY A 921 20.81 -3.11 14.43
C GLY A 921 22.31 -3.34 14.23
N VAL A 922 22.94 -2.49 13.38
CA VAL A 922 24.36 -2.16 13.14
C VAL A 922 25.46 -3.27 13.12
N ALA A 923 25.29 -4.45 13.71
CA ALA A 923 26.25 -5.58 13.69
C ALA A 923 26.06 -6.56 12.51
N ALA A 924 25.44 -6.10 11.41
CA ALA A 924 24.97 -6.99 10.34
C ALA A 924 26.09 -7.65 9.52
N ALA A 925 27.29 -7.07 9.42
CA ALA A 925 28.35 -7.59 8.55
C ALA A 925 29.14 -8.75 9.17
N GLU A 926 29.47 -8.68 10.46
CA GLU A 926 30.20 -9.75 11.17
C GLU A 926 29.29 -10.91 11.57
N VAL A 927 28.07 -10.62 12.01
CA VAL A 927 27.09 -11.67 12.33
C VAL A 927 26.58 -12.36 11.07
N ALA A 928 26.41 -11.65 9.94
CA ALA A 928 26.12 -12.32 8.67
C ALA A 928 27.27 -13.20 8.21
N LYS A 929 28.52 -12.87 8.54
CA LYS A 929 29.68 -13.70 8.20
C LYS A 929 29.66 -15.01 9.01
N ILE A 930 29.45 -14.93 10.32
CA ILE A 930 29.34 -16.10 11.21
C ILE A 930 28.12 -16.94 10.84
N ALA A 931 26.96 -16.33 10.62
CA ALA A 931 25.73 -17.03 10.24
C ALA A 931 25.83 -17.65 8.84
N VAL A 932 26.47 -16.99 7.87
CA VAL A 932 26.71 -17.56 6.53
C VAL A 932 27.71 -18.72 6.62
N ASP A 933 28.73 -18.63 7.47
CA ASP A 933 29.70 -19.71 7.65
C ASP A 933 29.09 -20.92 8.38
N GLU A 934 28.25 -20.71 9.41
CA GLU A 934 27.48 -21.78 10.07
C GLU A 934 26.44 -22.40 9.14
N VAL A 935 25.72 -21.58 8.37
CA VAL A 935 24.74 -22.04 7.40
C VAL A 935 25.43 -22.77 6.24
N ASN A 936 26.60 -22.33 5.78
CA ASN A 936 27.42 -23.03 4.79
C ASN A 936 28.00 -24.34 5.33
N SER A 937 28.37 -24.40 6.61
CA SER A 937 28.80 -25.61 7.31
C SER A 937 27.64 -26.62 7.45
N MET A 938 26.46 -26.14 7.83
CA MET A 938 25.23 -26.92 7.85
C MET A 938 24.86 -27.42 6.44
N TYR A 939 24.97 -26.56 5.42
CA TYR A 939 24.73 -26.90 4.01
C TYR A 939 25.69 -27.98 3.52
N ALA A 940 26.98 -27.89 3.85
CA ALA A 940 27.95 -28.93 3.51
C ALA A 940 27.59 -30.28 4.13
N THR A 941 27.05 -30.25 5.36
CA THR A 941 26.70 -31.45 6.14
C THR A 941 25.43 -32.16 5.64
N ILE A 942 24.41 -31.41 5.18
CA ILE A 942 23.12 -32.00 4.75
C ILE A 942 23.03 -32.28 3.25
N ARG A 943 23.93 -31.74 2.42
CA ARG A 943 23.81 -31.85 0.96
C ARG A 943 23.95 -33.27 0.42
N LYS A 944 24.94 -34.04 0.90
CA LYS A 944 25.16 -35.43 0.49
C LYS A 944 24.00 -36.36 0.89
N PRO A 945 23.49 -36.34 2.13
CA PRO A 945 22.34 -37.17 2.50
C PRO A 945 21.05 -36.76 1.79
N ILE A 946 20.80 -35.46 1.57
CA ILE A 946 19.60 -35.01 0.82
C ILE A 946 19.68 -35.45 -0.65
N HIS A 947 20.84 -35.32 -1.29
CA HIS A 947 21.06 -35.82 -2.65
C HIS A 947 20.72 -37.31 -2.76
N TYR A 948 21.27 -38.10 -1.83
CA TYR A 948 21.05 -39.53 -1.78
C TYR A 948 19.56 -39.88 -1.59
N LEU A 949 18.91 -39.29 -0.58
CA LEU A 949 17.50 -39.57 -0.28
C LEU A 949 16.56 -39.17 -1.41
N LEU A 950 16.78 -37.99 -2.02
CA LEU A 950 15.97 -37.54 -3.15
C LEU A 950 16.18 -38.43 -4.38
N SER A 951 17.43 -38.80 -4.69
CA SER A 951 17.73 -39.68 -5.82
C SER A 951 17.10 -41.06 -5.66
N CYS A 952 17.19 -41.65 -4.46
CA CYS A 952 16.59 -42.96 -4.15
C CYS A 952 15.07 -42.92 -4.21
N ASN A 953 14.41 -42.01 -3.47
CA ASN A 953 12.96 -41.91 -3.41
C ASN A 953 12.36 -41.60 -4.79
N ALA A 954 12.97 -40.67 -5.55
CA ALA A 954 12.50 -40.37 -6.89
C ALA A 954 12.77 -41.53 -7.87
N GLY A 955 13.81 -42.34 -7.65
CA GLY A 955 14.08 -43.55 -8.45
C GLY A 955 13.05 -44.65 -8.19
N GLU A 956 12.65 -44.86 -6.94
CA GLU A 956 11.57 -45.78 -6.56
C GLU A 956 10.25 -45.37 -7.24
N ILE A 957 9.92 -44.07 -7.14
CA ILE A 957 8.73 -43.50 -7.79
C ILE A 957 8.81 -43.65 -9.31
N LEU A 958 9.96 -43.35 -9.93
CA LEU A 958 10.12 -43.49 -11.38
C LEU A 958 9.99 -44.95 -11.84
N ALA A 959 10.49 -45.92 -11.05
CA ALA A 959 10.37 -47.34 -11.38
C ALA A 959 8.91 -47.77 -11.44
N ILE A 960 8.12 -47.31 -10.46
CA ILE A 960 6.67 -47.54 -10.40
C ILE A 960 5.96 -46.82 -11.55
N LEU A 961 6.33 -45.56 -11.83
CA LEU A 961 5.77 -44.79 -12.95
C LEU A 961 6.11 -45.40 -14.32
N PHE A 962 7.31 -45.96 -14.52
CA PHE A 962 7.64 -46.63 -15.78
C PHE A 962 6.90 -47.94 -15.95
N ALA A 963 6.80 -48.75 -14.90
CA ALA A 963 5.94 -49.93 -14.92
C ALA A 963 4.48 -49.55 -15.23
N LEU A 964 4.01 -48.42 -14.68
CA LEU A 964 2.68 -47.87 -14.95
C LEU A 964 2.49 -47.47 -16.43
N VAL A 965 3.44 -46.72 -17.01
CA VAL A 965 3.40 -46.31 -18.42
C VAL A 965 3.42 -47.53 -19.35
N LEU A 966 4.15 -48.58 -18.99
CA LEU A 966 4.27 -49.81 -19.75
C LEU A 966 3.17 -50.85 -19.48
N LYS A 967 2.18 -50.51 -18.62
CA LYS A 967 1.08 -51.42 -18.21
C LYS A 967 1.55 -52.75 -17.62
N LEU A 968 2.64 -52.73 -16.86
CA LEU A 968 3.18 -53.89 -16.16
C LEU A 968 2.66 -53.93 -14.71
N PRO A 969 2.60 -55.11 -14.06
CA PRO A 969 2.34 -55.18 -12.63
C PRO A 969 3.41 -54.40 -11.86
N ALA A 970 3.05 -53.78 -10.73
CA ALA A 970 4.01 -52.94 -10.04
C ALA A 970 5.22 -53.77 -9.54
N PRO A 971 6.45 -53.28 -9.74
CA PRO A 971 7.67 -54.01 -9.38
C PRO A 971 7.94 -54.01 -7.86
N LEU A 972 7.31 -53.11 -7.11
CA LEU A 972 7.49 -52.94 -5.66
C LEU A 972 6.13 -52.84 -4.94
N PHE A 973 6.08 -53.34 -3.70
CA PHE A 973 4.94 -53.19 -2.79
C PHE A 973 5.19 -52.04 -1.80
N PRO A 974 4.14 -51.50 -1.15
CA PRO A 974 4.30 -50.44 -0.16
C PRO A 974 5.22 -50.82 1.00
N LEU A 975 5.16 -52.09 1.44
CA LEU A 975 6.05 -52.60 2.47
C LEU A 975 7.50 -52.70 1.97
N HIS A 976 7.72 -53.03 0.69
CA HIS A 976 9.05 -52.95 0.07
C HIS A 976 9.59 -51.52 0.13
N ILE A 977 8.78 -50.52 -0.24
CA ILE A 977 9.15 -49.11 -0.24
C ILE A 977 9.45 -48.61 1.18
N LEU A 978 8.62 -48.99 2.15
CA LEU A 978 8.80 -48.61 3.55
C LEU A 978 10.07 -49.24 4.14
N TRP A 979 10.33 -50.51 3.82
CA TRP A 979 11.55 -51.21 4.23
C TRP A 979 12.81 -50.62 3.57
N ILE A 980 12.78 -50.38 2.26
CA ILE A 980 13.83 -49.67 1.52
C ILE A 980 14.09 -48.30 2.17
N SER A 981 13.04 -47.54 2.44
CA SER A 981 13.13 -46.24 3.09
C SER A 981 13.81 -46.31 4.46
N MET A 982 13.49 -47.32 5.27
CA MET A 982 14.07 -47.48 6.60
C MET A 982 15.51 -48.03 6.58
N VAL A 983 15.76 -49.04 5.75
CA VAL A 983 17.00 -49.83 5.80
C VAL A 983 18.05 -49.28 4.85
N THR A 984 17.70 -48.98 3.61
CA THR A 984 18.67 -48.59 2.58
C THR A 984 18.73 -47.08 2.38
N ASN A 985 17.69 -46.31 2.69
CA ASN A 985 17.72 -44.85 2.53
C ASN A 985 18.24 -44.14 3.81
N ILE A 986 17.71 -44.46 4.99
CA ILE A 986 18.06 -43.75 6.24
C ILE A 986 19.48 -44.07 6.74
N LEU A 987 19.85 -45.36 6.84
CA LEU A 987 21.14 -45.78 7.41
C LEU A 987 22.35 -45.23 6.62
N PRO A 988 22.44 -45.39 5.28
CA PRO A 988 23.50 -44.76 4.48
C PRO A 988 23.43 -43.23 4.47
N ALA A 989 22.25 -42.61 4.52
CA ALA A 989 22.14 -41.15 4.62
C ALA A 989 22.74 -40.62 5.94
N LEU A 990 22.45 -41.29 7.07
CA LEU A 990 23.05 -40.95 8.37
C LEU A 990 24.57 -41.15 8.36
N ALA A 991 25.08 -42.16 7.66
CA ALA A 991 26.52 -42.36 7.52
C ALA A 991 27.19 -41.33 6.58
N LEU A 992 26.48 -40.85 5.56
CA LEU A 992 26.93 -39.79 4.65
C LEU A 992 26.98 -38.41 5.33
N SER A 993 26.07 -38.13 6.27
CA SER A 993 26.10 -36.89 7.07
C SER A 993 27.30 -36.84 8.02
N ALA A 994 27.76 -38.01 8.48
CA ALA A 994 28.92 -38.14 9.35
C ALA A 994 30.28 -38.01 8.62
N ASP A 995 30.32 -38.18 7.29
CA ASP A 995 31.53 -38.06 6.44
C ASP A 995 32.04 -36.60 6.34
N THR A 996 31.14 -35.63 6.55
CA THR A 996 31.40 -34.19 6.41
C THR A 996 31.87 -33.51 7.70
N ALA A 997 31.71 -34.15 8.85
CA ALA A 997 32.12 -33.60 10.16
C ALA A 997 33.66 -33.66 10.40
N GLY A 998 34.40 -34.44 9.61
CA GLY A 998 35.84 -34.67 9.80
C GLY A 998 36.79 -33.80 8.95
N SER A 999 36.32 -33.09 7.92
CA SER A 999 37.18 -32.31 7.02
C SER A 999 37.15 -30.81 7.37
N ARG A 1000 37.92 -30.39 8.38
CA ARG A 1000 38.11 -28.97 8.72
C ARG A 1000 38.97 -28.16 7.73
N ALA A 1001 39.37 -28.74 6.60
CA ALA A 1001 40.27 -28.10 5.64
C ALA A 1001 39.85 -28.37 4.18
N ILE A 1002 38.77 -27.73 3.73
CA ILE A 1002 38.53 -27.53 2.29
C ILE A 1002 38.08 -26.09 2.12
N ASN A 1003 38.85 -25.30 1.37
CA ASN A 1003 38.51 -23.93 0.98
C ASN A 1003 37.09 -23.90 0.40
N LEU A 1004 36.18 -23.21 1.08
CA LEU A 1004 34.83 -22.98 0.60
C LEU A 1004 34.90 -22.05 -0.63
N PRO A 1005 34.18 -22.36 -1.73
CA PRO A 1005 34.19 -21.52 -2.92
C PRO A 1005 33.44 -20.21 -2.67
N ASP A 1006 33.86 -19.18 -3.40
CA ASP A 1006 33.50 -17.76 -3.28
C ASP A 1006 31.98 -17.48 -3.14
N ARG A 1007 31.66 -16.29 -2.60
CA ARG A 1007 30.36 -15.77 -2.09
C ARG A 1007 29.11 -15.96 -2.98
N GLY A 1008 29.25 -16.47 -4.20
CA GLY A 1008 28.13 -16.79 -5.12
C GLY A 1008 27.55 -18.20 -4.99
N SER A 1009 28.22 -19.13 -4.32
CA SER A 1009 27.89 -20.57 -4.39
C SER A 1009 26.72 -21.02 -3.49
N ALA A 1010 26.48 -20.34 -2.36
CA ALA A 1010 25.33 -20.63 -1.48
C ALA A 1010 23.97 -20.29 -2.10
N LYS A 1011 23.95 -19.50 -3.19
CA LYS A 1011 22.72 -19.03 -3.87
C LYS A 1011 21.98 -20.10 -4.68
N ARG A 1012 22.53 -21.31 -4.81
CA ARG A 1012 21.87 -22.43 -5.50
C ARG A 1012 22.06 -23.74 -4.75
N PHE A 1013 21.30 -23.89 -3.65
CA PHE A 1013 21.10 -25.18 -2.95
C PHE A 1013 20.81 -26.34 -3.92
N MET A 1014 20.10 -26.04 -5.01
CA MET A 1014 19.90 -26.91 -6.17
C MET A 1014 20.24 -26.17 -7.46
N ASP A 1015 21.53 -26.07 -7.82
CA ASP A 1015 21.87 -25.63 -9.17
C ASP A 1015 21.38 -26.66 -10.20
N LYS A 1016 21.17 -26.23 -11.45
CA LYS A 1016 20.69 -27.08 -12.55
C LYS A 1016 21.48 -28.39 -12.67
N ARG A 1017 22.79 -28.35 -12.40
CA ARG A 1017 23.67 -29.54 -12.40
C ARG A 1017 23.35 -30.54 -11.29
N PHE A 1018 23.00 -30.04 -10.09
CA PHE A 1018 22.64 -30.88 -8.95
C PHE A 1018 21.28 -31.55 -9.19
N PHE A 1019 20.30 -30.79 -9.67
CA PHE A 1019 19.00 -31.35 -10.03
C PHE A 1019 19.08 -32.35 -11.20
N ALA A 1020 19.92 -32.07 -12.20
CA ALA A 1020 20.17 -32.99 -13.31
C ALA A 1020 20.83 -34.30 -12.85
N LEU A 1021 21.74 -34.25 -11.87
CA LEU A 1021 22.35 -35.45 -11.28
C LEU A 1021 21.33 -36.28 -10.51
N ILE A 1022 20.45 -35.65 -9.72
CA ILE A 1022 19.35 -36.34 -9.03
C ILE A 1022 18.47 -37.06 -10.05
N LEU A 1023 17.96 -36.33 -11.06
CA LEU A 1023 17.09 -36.91 -12.09
C LEU A 1023 17.75 -38.07 -12.83
N LEU A 1024 19.03 -37.92 -13.21
CA LEU A 1024 19.77 -38.96 -13.91
C LEU A 1024 19.97 -40.20 -13.02
N GLN A 1025 20.24 -40.02 -11.73
CA GLN A 1025 20.43 -41.13 -10.79
C GLN A 1025 19.13 -41.84 -10.48
N SER A 1026 18.05 -41.09 -10.24
CA SER A 1026 16.70 -41.63 -10.11
C SER A 1026 16.30 -42.42 -11.35
N PHE A 1027 16.59 -41.90 -12.54
CA PHE A 1027 16.35 -42.61 -13.79
C PHE A 1027 17.15 -43.91 -13.88
N LEU A 1028 18.45 -43.91 -13.53
CA LEU A 1028 19.27 -45.12 -13.58
C LEU A 1028 18.81 -46.20 -12.59
N ILE A 1029 18.46 -45.81 -11.35
CA ILE A 1029 17.90 -46.71 -10.34
C ILE A 1029 16.58 -47.31 -10.86
N ALA A 1030 15.71 -46.47 -11.43
CA ALA A 1030 14.44 -46.93 -11.98
C ALA A 1030 14.63 -47.85 -13.18
N PHE A 1031 15.57 -47.51 -14.06
CA PHE A 1031 15.86 -48.24 -15.28
C PHE A 1031 16.48 -49.61 -14.99
N SER A 1032 17.46 -49.70 -14.07
CA SER A 1032 18.04 -50.99 -13.68
C SER A 1032 17.00 -51.91 -13.04
N THR A 1033 16.13 -51.34 -12.21
CA THR A 1033 15.01 -52.05 -11.57
C THR A 1033 14.02 -52.58 -12.59
N LEU A 1034 13.60 -51.74 -13.53
CA LEU A 1034 12.66 -52.12 -14.59
C LEU A 1034 13.27 -53.16 -15.53
N LEU A 1035 14.55 -53.02 -15.89
CA LEU A 1035 15.26 -53.96 -16.76
C LEU A 1035 15.37 -55.36 -16.11
N ALA A 1036 15.67 -55.41 -14.81
CA ALA A 1036 15.68 -56.65 -14.06
C ALA A 1036 14.27 -57.26 -13.91
N TYR A 1037 13.27 -56.41 -13.69
CA TYR A 1037 11.88 -56.85 -13.62
C TYR A 1037 11.42 -57.49 -14.94
N LEU A 1038 11.73 -56.85 -16.06
CA LEU A 1038 11.45 -57.36 -17.40
C LEU A 1038 12.27 -58.61 -17.74
N TYR A 1039 13.54 -58.68 -17.34
CA TYR A 1039 14.39 -59.85 -17.53
C TYR A 1039 13.74 -61.12 -16.98
N VAL A 1040 13.10 -61.03 -15.81
CA VAL A 1040 12.43 -62.17 -15.16
C VAL A 1040 11.09 -62.47 -15.81
N LEU A 1041 10.28 -61.45 -16.11
CA LEU A 1041 8.97 -61.63 -16.73
C LEU A 1041 9.05 -62.23 -18.13
N TYR A 1042 10.14 -61.99 -18.86
CA TYR A 1042 10.33 -62.43 -20.25
C TYR A 1042 11.39 -63.54 -20.41
N GLY A 1043 11.81 -64.22 -19.33
CA GLY A 1043 12.59 -65.46 -19.41
C GLY A 1043 14.07 -65.31 -19.78
N GLY A 1044 14.71 -64.20 -19.41
CA GLY A 1044 16.17 -64.07 -19.44
C GLY A 1044 16.78 -63.56 -20.77
N ILE A 1045 17.85 -64.20 -21.25
CA ILE A 1045 18.68 -63.76 -22.41
C ILE A 1045 17.90 -63.51 -23.72
N PRO A 1046 16.80 -64.22 -24.05
CA PRO A 1046 15.99 -63.91 -25.23
C PRO A 1046 15.40 -62.50 -25.25
N PHE A 1047 15.11 -61.90 -24.08
CA PHE A 1047 14.61 -60.52 -23.96
C PHE A 1047 15.66 -59.49 -24.42
N LEU A 1048 16.94 -59.67 -24.08
CA LEU A 1048 18.02 -58.78 -24.52
C LEU A 1048 18.27 -58.86 -26.03
N LEU A 1049 18.03 -60.03 -26.64
CA LEU A 1049 18.14 -60.24 -28.09
C LEU A 1049 16.90 -59.72 -28.84
N ALA A 1050 15.69 -59.83 -28.27
CA ALA A 1050 14.47 -59.25 -28.81
C ALA A 1050 14.48 -57.71 -28.79
N PHE A 1051 15.09 -57.11 -27.76
CA PHE A 1051 15.27 -55.65 -27.62
C PHE A 1051 16.06 -55.01 -28.78
N TYR A 1052 16.91 -55.79 -29.46
CA TYR A 1052 17.74 -55.33 -30.58
C TYR A 1052 17.02 -55.38 -31.94
N ASN A 1053 16.03 -56.27 -32.11
CA ASN A 1053 15.50 -56.60 -33.44
C ASN A 1053 14.14 -55.94 -33.80
N ASP A 1054 13.31 -55.49 -32.85
CA ASP A 1054 11.93 -55.05 -33.18
C ASP A 1054 11.33 -54.03 -32.18
N TRP A 1055 11.71 -52.74 -32.27
CA TRP A 1055 11.21 -51.68 -31.36
C TRP A 1055 9.84 -51.09 -31.77
N PHE A 1056 9.38 -51.30 -33.02
CA PHE A 1056 8.27 -50.53 -33.61
C PHE A 1056 7.12 -51.34 -34.21
N THR A 1057 7.07 -52.65 -33.98
CA THR A 1057 5.92 -53.46 -34.41
C THR A 1057 5.07 -53.83 -33.18
N ASP A 1058 3.74 -53.77 -33.31
CA ASP A 1058 2.72 -54.17 -32.32
C ASP A 1058 2.80 -55.66 -31.89
N LYS A 1059 3.91 -56.34 -32.20
CA LYS A 1059 4.18 -57.77 -32.02
C LYS A 1059 5.23 -58.07 -30.94
N VAL A 1060 5.57 -57.12 -30.05
CA VAL A 1060 6.37 -57.44 -28.84
C VAL A 1060 5.49 -57.98 -27.70
N ILE A 1061 4.17 -57.82 -27.78
CA ILE A 1061 3.19 -58.33 -26.81
C ILE A 1061 2.54 -59.71 -27.18
N PRO A 1062 3.21 -60.70 -27.83
CA PRO A 1062 2.70 -62.06 -27.87
C PRO A 1062 3.56 -63.07 -27.10
N TYR A 1063 4.63 -62.66 -26.42
CA TYR A 1063 5.21 -63.51 -25.38
C TYR A 1063 4.42 -63.27 -24.10
N GLY A 1064 3.55 -64.23 -23.74
CA GLY A 1064 2.82 -64.19 -22.49
C GLY A 1064 3.75 -63.96 -21.30
N LEU A 1065 3.20 -63.41 -20.21
CA LEU A 1065 3.87 -63.36 -18.91
C LEU A 1065 4.00 -64.80 -18.39
N ASP A 1066 4.95 -65.58 -18.92
CA ASP A 1066 5.21 -66.95 -18.46
C ASP A 1066 6.11 -66.95 -17.20
N GLY A 1067 6.70 -65.80 -16.85
CA GLY A 1067 7.50 -65.62 -15.63
C GLY A 1067 6.64 -65.37 -14.38
N ASP A 1068 7.04 -65.99 -13.26
CA ASP A 1068 6.38 -65.78 -11.96
C ASP A 1068 6.53 -64.30 -11.51
N ILE A 1069 5.40 -63.61 -11.39
CA ILE A 1069 5.31 -62.20 -10.99
C ILE A 1069 5.87 -62.01 -9.58
N ALA A 1070 5.68 -62.97 -8.67
CA ALA A 1070 6.23 -62.90 -7.32
C ALA A 1070 7.76 -62.97 -7.35
N HIS A 1071 8.31 -63.82 -8.22
CA HIS A 1071 9.74 -63.93 -8.46
C HIS A 1071 10.34 -62.65 -9.08
N ALA A 1072 9.69 -62.10 -10.10
CA ALA A 1072 10.11 -60.85 -10.73
C ALA A 1072 10.10 -59.66 -9.75
N ARG A 1073 9.06 -59.56 -8.90
CA ARG A 1073 8.98 -58.53 -7.85
C ARG A 1073 10.07 -58.68 -6.81
N THR A 1074 10.40 -59.91 -6.43
CA THR A 1074 11.51 -60.19 -5.52
C THR A 1074 12.83 -59.72 -6.12
N ILE A 1075 13.11 -60.05 -7.37
CA ILE A 1075 14.34 -59.61 -8.04
C ILE A 1075 14.39 -58.07 -8.18
N ALA A 1076 13.28 -57.42 -8.56
CA ALA A 1076 13.20 -55.96 -8.64
C ALA A 1076 13.42 -55.28 -7.28
N PHE A 1077 12.82 -55.81 -6.21
CA PHE A 1077 13.03 -55.34 -4.83
C PHE A 1077 14.51 -55.36 -4.44
N PHE A 1078 15.20 -56.48 -4.69
CA PHE A 1078 16.63 -56.60 -4.36
C PHE A 1078 17.54 -55.77 -5.28
N VAL A 1079 17.17 -55.58 -6.56
CA VAL A 1079 17.91 -54.69 -7.49
C VAL A 1079 17.82 -53.23 -7.07
N VAL A 1080 16.66 -52.75 -6.62
CA VAL A 1080 16.52 -51.38 -6.07
C VAL A 1080 17.42 -51.22 -4.86
N VAL A 1081 17.33 -52.15 -3.90
CA VAL A 1081 18.12 -52.14 -2.67
C VAL A 1081 19.63 -52.07 -2.98
N ILE A 1082 20.15 -52.98 -3.81
CA ILE A 1082 21.58 -53.03 -4.11
C ILE A 1082 22.01 -51.84 -4.97
N SER A 1083 21.18 -51.38 -5.91
CA SER A 1083 21.44 -50.15 -6.69
C SER A 1083 21.57 -48.92 -5.80
N GLN A 1084 20.72 -48.79 -4.78
CA GLN A 1084 20.78 -47.68 -3.82
C GLN A 1084 21.99 -47.78 -2.89
N LEU A 1085 22.37 -48.97 -2.46
CA LEU A 1085 23.60 -49.16 -1.68
C LEU A 1085 24.84 -48.79 -2.49
N PHE A 1086 24.91 -49.19 -3.76
CA PHE A 1086 25.97 -48.73 -4.67
C PHE A 1086 25.91 -47.21 -4.92
N HIS A 1087 24.71 -46.65 -5.04
CA HIS A 1087 24.52 -45.21 -5.21
C HIS A 1087 25.02 -44.40 -4.01
N SER A 1088 24.93 -44.94 -2.79
CA SER A 1088 25.44 -44.28 -1.58
C SER A 1088 26.94 -43.99 -1.66
N PHE A 1089 27.73 -44.89 -2.28
CA PHE A 1089 29.15 -44.65 -2.56
C PHE A 1089 29.34 -43.52 -3.58
N ASN A 1090 28.47 -43.44 -4.59
CA ASN A 1090 28.52 -42.39 -5.60
C ASN A 1090 28.22 -41.00 -5.02
N CYS A 1091 27.40 -40.91 -3.99
CA CYS A 1091 27.04 -39.67 -3.29
C CYS A 1091 28.15 -39.12 -2.37
N ARG A 1092 29.22 -39.88 -2.11
CA ARG A 1092 30.36 -39.41 -1.31
C ARG A 1092 31.06 -38.21 -1.94
N ASN A 1093 31.11 -38.16 -3.28
CA ASN A 1093 31.67 -37.04 -4.04
C ASN A 1093 31.03 -36.95 -5.43
N ALA A 1094 30.59 -35.75 -5.80
CA ALA A 1094 29.90 -35.50 -7.07
C ALA A 1094 30.82 -35.45 -8.29
N THR A 1095 32.14 -35.29 -8.13
CA THR A 1095 33.08 -35.07 -9.23
C THR A 1095 34.25 -36.05 -9.28
N HIS A 1096 34.67 -36.60 -8.14
CA HIS A 1096 35.77 -37.56 -8.08
C HIS A 1096 35.26 -39.01 -8.02
N SER A 1097 35.96 -39.87 -8.75
CA SER A 1097 35.72 -41.32 -8.77
C SER A 1097 36.00 -41.96 -7.41
N LEU A 1098 35.24 -43.01 -7.08
CA LEU A 1098 35.43 -43.79 -5.86
C LEU A 1098 36.83 -44.45 -5.80
N LEU A 1099 37.41 -44.82 -6.94
CA LEU A 1099 38.76 -45.39 -7.05
C LEU A 1099 39.85 -44.42 -6.56
N ARG A 1100 39.59 -43.11 -6.62
CA ARG A 1100 40.52 -42.08 -6.15
C ARG A 1100 40.28 -41.67 -4.70
N ILE A 1101 39.02 -41.70 -4.26
CA ILE A 1101 38.62 -41.34 -2.88
C ILE A 1101 38.88 -42.50 -1.90
N GLY A 1102 38.98 -43.72 -2.42
CA GLY A 1102 39.14 -44.95 -1.64
C GLY A 1102 37.82 -45.44 -1.07
N VAL A 1103 37.52 -46.73 -1.25
CA VAL A 1103 36.29 -47.37 -0.73
C VAL A 1103 36.31 -47.43 0.81
N PHE A 1104 37.49 -47.64 1.41
CA PHE A 1104 37.67 -47.82 2.85
C PHE A 1104 37.80 -46.53 3.67
N THR A 1105 37.67 -45.36 3.04
CA THR A 1105 37.91 -44.07 3.72
C THR A 1105 36.75 -43.63 4.61
N ASN A 1106 35.52 -44.12 4.39
CA ASN A 1106 34.38 -43.88 5.29
C ASN A 1106 33.90 -45.20 5.92
N LYS A 1107 34.45 -45.51 7.09
CA LYS A 1107 34.12 -46.72 7.87
C LYS A 1107 32.65 -46.75 8.31
N LYS A 1108 32.03 -45.59 8.56
CA LYS A 1108 30.62 -45.50 8.98
C LYS A 1108 29.68 -45.86 7.84
N LEU A 1109 29.98 -45.42 6.62
CA LEU A 1109 29.20 -45.80 5.43
C LEU A 1109 29.35 -47.29 5.13
N LEU A 1110 30.57 -47.84 5.26
CA LEU A 1110 30.77 -49.29 5.11
C LEU A 1110 29.99 -50.10 6.15
N LEU A 1111 29.97 -49.64 7.41
CA LEU A 1111 29.17 -50.27 8.46
C LEU A 1111 27.66 -50.17 8.16
N ALA A 1112 27.18 -49.01 7.70
CA ALA A 1112 25.79 -48.81 7.34
C ALA A 1112 25.37 -49.73 6.17
N ILE A 1113 26.22 -49.87 5.15
CA ILE A 1113 25.96 -50.77 4.02
C ILE A 1113 26.00 -52.23 4.46
N ALA A 1114 26.97 -52.65 5.29
CA ALA A 1114 27.05 -54.00 5.82
C ALA A 1114 25.81 -54.35 6.68
N LEU A 1115 25.36 -53.41 7.52
CA LEU A 1115 24.14 -53.57 8.31
C LEU A 1115 22.89 -53.64 7.41
N SER A 1116 22.81 -52.78 6.40
CA SER A 1116 21.69 -52.77 5.44
C SER A 1116 21.62 -54.09 4.65
N LEU A 1117 22.77 -54.62 4.23
CA LEU A 1117 22.85 -55.93 3.58
C LEU A 1117 22.47 -57.06 4.54
N ALA A 1118 22.92 -57.04 5.79
CA ALA A 1118 22.54 -58.04 6.78
C ALA A 1118 21.02 -58.04 7.05
N MET A 1119 20.42 -56.86 7.17
CA MET A 1119 18.96 -56.70 7.30
C MET A 1119 18.23 -57.11 6.03
N GLN A 1120 18.81 -56.89 4.86
CA GLN A 1120 18.22 -57.35 3.60
C GLN A 1120 18.28 -58.88 3.45
N MET A 1121 19.37 -59.50 3.90
CA MET A 1121 19.52 -60.96 3.90
C MET A 1121 18.60 -61.63 4.93
N SER A 1122 18.30 -60.97 6.05
CA SER A 1122 17.34 -61.50 7.02
C SER A 1122 15.92 -61.57 6.46
N VAL A 1123 15.53 -60.62 5.61
CA VAL A 1123 14.21 -60.63 4.94
C VAL A 1123 14.03 -61.84 4.03
N ILE A 1124 15.07 -62.28 3.32
CA ILE A 1124 14.97 -63.44 2.41
C ILE A 1124 15.25 -64.80 3.05
N TYR A 1125 16.03 -64.89 4.14
CA TYR A 1125 16.35 -66.20 4.74
C TYR A 1125 15.56 -66.53 6.00
N ILE A 1126 14.82 -65.58 6.59
CA ILE A 1126 13.93 -65.85 7.71
C ILE A 1126 12.51 -66.09 7.17
N PRO A 1127 11.95 -67.32 7.30
CA PRO A 1127 10.66 -67.68 6.69
C PRO A 1127 9.49 -66.76 7.08
N TYR A 1128 9.52 -66.18 8.28
CA TYR A 1128 8.51 -65.23 8.75
C TYR A 1128 8.32 -64.02 7.83
N PHE A 1129 9.38 -63.56 7.14
CA PHE A 1129 9.30 -62.39 6.27
C PHE A 1129 8.80 -62.69 4.85
N HIS A 1130 8.74 -63.97 4.43
CA HIS A 1130 8.30 -64.35 3.08
C HIS A 1130 6.84 -63.96 2.83
N ASP A 1131 5.96 -64.27 3.78
CA ASP A 1131 4.52 -63.98 3.68
C ASP A 1131 4.18 -62.50 3.84
N ILE A 1132 5.00 -61.79 4.63
CA ILE A 1132 4.85 -60.37 4.95
C ILE A 1132 5.28 -59.50 3.76
N PHE A 1133 6.42 -59.81 3.16
CA PHE A 1133 6.94 -59.07 2.00
C PHE A 1133 6.49 -59.62 0.66
N LYS A 1134 5.80 -60.77 0.62
CA LYS A 1134 5.37 -61.45 -0.61
C LYS A 1134 6.56 -61.73 -1.55
N ILE A 1135 7.62 -62.32 -0.98
CA ILE A 1135 8.89 -62.60 -1.67
C ILE A 1135 9.13 -64.10 -1.83
N THR A 1136 9.89 -64.46 -2.88
CA THR A 1136 10.28 -65.83 -3.19
C THR A 1136 11.75 -66.09 -2.83
N LEU A 1137 12.13 -67.34 -2.57
CA LEU A 1137 13.54 -67.71 -2.41
C LEU A 1137 14.30 -67.48 -3.73
N LEU A 1138 15.51 -66.94 -3.62
CA LEU A 1138 16.37 -66.61 -4.77
C LEU A 1138 17.49 -67.65 -4.93
N GLY A 1139 17.69 -68.12 -6.15
CA GLY A 1139 18.79 -68.98 -6.55
C GLY A 1139 20.08 -68.21 -6.82
N LEU A 1140 21.15 -68.94 -7.14
CA LEU A 1140 22.45 -68.32 -7.43
C LEU A 1140 22.43 -67.50 -8.73
N GLU A 1141 21.65 -67.92 -9.73
CA GLU A 1141 21.47 -67.19 -10.99
C GLU A 1141 20.76 -65.84 -10.78
N ASP A 1142 19.77 -65.78 -9.89
CA ASP A 1142 19.05 -64.55 -9.56
C ASP A 1142 19.96 -63.54 -8.88
N TRP A 1143 20.81 -64.00 -7.97
CA TRP A 1143 21.81 -63.13 -7.33
C TRP A 1143 22.80 -62.56 -8.35
N VAL A 1144 23.24 -63.36 -9.32
CA VAL A 1144 24.11 -62.87 -10.42
C VAL A 1144 23.39 -61.78 -11.22
N ALA A 1145 22.11 -61.99 -11.57
CA ALA A 1145 21.31 -60.98 -12.26
C ALA A 1145 21.13 -59.70 -11.41
N ILE A 1146 20.79 -59.85 -10.12
CA ILE A 1146 20.59 -58.73 -9.20
C ILE A 1146 21.86 -57.87 -9.09
N PHE A 1147 23.02 -58.49 -8.87
CA PHE A 1147 24.29 -57.78 -8.80
C PHE A 1147 24.67 -57.17 -10.15
N GLY A 1148 24.42 -57.88 -11.25
CA GLY A 1148 24.65 -57.40 -12.62
C GLY A 1148 23.88 -56.11 -12.91
N PHE A 1149 22.55 -56.13 -12.80
CA PHE A 1149 21.71 -54.96 -13.05
C PHE A 1149 21.97 -53.82 -12.07
N SER A 1150 22.24 -54.12 -10.80
CA SER A 1150 22.52 -53.09 -9.79
C SER A 1150 23.87 -52.39 -10.01
N SER A 1151 24.87 -53.11 -10.53
CA SER A 1151 26.20 -52.56 -10.82
C SER A 1151 26.19 -51.55 -11.97
N LEU A 1152 25.18 -51.59 -12.86
CA LEU A 1152 25.02 -50.66 -13.98
C LEU A 1152 24.93 -49.20 -13.51
N THR A 1153 24.14 -48.96 -12.46
CA THR A 1153 23.98 -47.64 -11.82
C THR A 1153 25.31 -47.12 -11.28
N PHE A 1154 26.14 -48.02 -10.74
CA PHE A 1154 27.47 -47.67 -10.23
C PHE A 1154 28.44 -47.30 -11.36
N ILE A 1155 28.58 -48.18 -12.36
CA ILE A 1155 29.54 -48.06 -13.46
C ILE A 1155 29.25 -46.82 -14.31
N LEU A 1156 27.99 -46.61 -14.69
CA LEU A 1156 27.59 -45.45 -15.50
C LEU A 1156 27.88 -44.13 -14.79
N MET A 1157 27.67 -44.06 -13.47
CA MET A 1157 27.97 -42.86 -12.69
C MET A 1157 29.47 -42.58 -12.60
N GLU A 1158 30.30 -43.60 -12.49
CA GLU A 1158 31.77 -43.44 -12.50
C GLU A 1158 32.26 -42.98 -13.89
N ILE A 1159 31.66 -43.47 -14.97
CA ILE A 1159 31.91 -42.98 -16.35
C ILE A 1159 31.49 -41.51 -16.48
N ILE A 1160 30.29 -41.14 -16.01
CA ILE A 1160 29.79 -39.75 -16.06
C ILE A 1160 30.71 -38.82 -15.28
N LYS A 1161 31.17 -39.21 -14.08
CA LYS A 1161 32.14 -38.42 -13.30
C LYS A 1161 33.46 -38.23 -14.05
N CYS A 1162 33.90 -39.22 -14.83
CA CYS A 1162 35.08 -39.10 -15.69
C CYS A 1162 34.90 -38.03 -16.78
N PHE A 1163 33.71 -37.93 -17.40
CA PHE A 1163 33.38 -36.90 -18.40
C PHE A 1163 33.19 -35.51 -17.78
N ILE A 1164 32.51 -35.42 -16.64
CA ILE A 1164 32.31 -34.15 -15.91
C ILE A 1164 33.65 -33.52 -15.52
N ARG A 1165 34.70 -34.33 -15.30
CA ARG A 1165 36.05 -33.88 -14.96
C ARG A 1165 36.85 -33.32 -16.15
N LYS A 1166 36.50 -33.66 -17.39
CA LYS A 1166 37.21 -33.20 -18.61
C LYS A 1166 36.74 -31.82 -19.10
N LYS A 1167 35.70 -31.24 -18.50
CA LYS A 1167 35.22 -29.86 -18.71
C LYS A 1167 35.41 -29.06 -17.44
#